data_AF-A0A2T3XJS0-F1
#
_entry.id   AF-A0A2T3XJS0-F1
#
_cell.length_a   1.000
_cell.length_b   1.000
_cell.length_c   1.000
_cell.angle_alpha   90.00
_cell.angle_beta   90.00
_cell.angle_gamma   90.00
#
_symmetry.space_group_name_H-M   'P 1'
#
loop_
_entity.id
_entity.type
_entity.pdbx_description
1 polymer ?
#
loop_
_entity_poly.entity_id
_entity_poly.type
_entity_poly.pdbx_seq_one_letter_code
_entity_poly.pdbx_strand_id
1 'polypeptide(L)'
;MDDQTRTIGDQPEDRREISLHDLLSQRSRANVPLLTPLVESLPYETIQWPDFESLCAHILREAPDLKIRQAFRYGVFGQDQDGIDIVATRVDDGKYVVAQCKRWKRITSSSLKKWVREFLQGNRVAGVGKYILCVATILRDTKLLDAWLELENELKVYGIEGELWAADELDQRLRTLPGIVTQFFSPEHAARFCTKRADDMYPARYRSKFESLFDRQLTLENETVCVCFNLPSERFPHFGGIFNFARSDLTGISFSVGGDLLTHWLQWRAYVPSNSDDRPYVTKSWTPGRFVLATHSTRVTLNEEEVEHLDWIFYKAWARFLDAADQLERKWRFRRFERHHGEELGFAIGLIRRRDWTMMLEFASEHDYANGSSAQHIFDRSGAMVKVWLDADRHGLKAGYHVMLWAYPEEGLAAQWESSLTLVWRPLQDLNPEALEFGPDHAWDAEYTHHWVFGTLKPWVEDWARRKHAKIPGRSSWFKPEPRVSRPYECELISLAHLPTYTVGSSQTLEHLTREITYYQSHFHARLGSRIPPAMTASVLKLVRRHLADVGEGDRRYIASNFQLMAECLEEDIERLIREQPEYFCRANGLERAFRCLIQIFREKGEIDLAEHDYVAHQLRPIAERVKEDLLCSVFATR
;
A
#
# COMPACT_ATOMS: atom_id res chain seq x y z
N MET A 1 29.07 50.05 38.75
CA MET A 1 30.42 49.51 38.97
C MET A 1 30.28 48.27 39.82
N ASP A 2 30.75 47.17 39.23
CA ASP A 2 31.34 45.99 39.84
C ASP A 2 30.52 45.11 40.79
N ASP A 3 30.14 43.97 40.21
CA ASP A 3 30.53 42.61 40.60
C ASP A 3 30.47 42.24 42.09
N GLN A 4 29.47 41.42 42.43
CA GLN A 4 29.55 40.48 43.54
C GLN A 4 29.03 39.11 43.10
N THR A 5 29.96 38.21 42.79
CA THR A 5 29.77 36.77 42.83
C THR A 5 29.25 36.30 44.19
N ARG A 6 28.09 35.61 44.20
CA ARG A 6 27.71 34.63 45.22
C ARG A 6 27.01 33.43 44.57
N THR A 7 27.62 32.28 44.73
CA THR A 7 27.10 30.92 44.50
C THR A 7 25.81 30.65 45.26
N ILE A 8 24.81 30.12 44.55
CA ILE A 8 23.66 29.35 45.04
C ILE A 8 23.52 28.23 43.99
N GLY A 9 23.82 26.97 44.28
CA GLY A 9 22.97 26.11 45.11
C GLY A 9 21.96 25.42 44.19
N ASP A 10 22.43 24.48 43.37
CA ASP A 10 21.61 23.71 42.43
C ASP A 10 20.85 22.63 43.22
N GLN A 11 19.54 22.83 43.43
CA GLN A 11 18.63 21.78 43.89
C GLN A 11 17.89 21.19 42.69
N PRO A 12 17.72 19.86 42.62
CA PRO A 12 17.13 19.21 41.46
C PRO A 12 15.61 19.42 41.44
N GLU A 13 15.10 20.10 40.42
CA GLU A 13 13.67 20.11 40.11
C GLU A 13 13.23 18.71 39.62
N ASP A 14 12.60 18.00 40.54
CA ASP A 14 11.51 17.02 40.42
C ASP A 14 11.15 16.56 38.97
N ARG A 15 12.00 15.71 38.39
CA ARG A 15 11.61 14.89 37.22
C ARG A 15 10.68 13.77 37.70
N ARG A 16 9.38 14.02 37.65
CA ARG A 16 8.39 12.93 37.78
C ARG A 16 8.54 11.98 36.60
N GLU A 17 9.01 10.76 36.87
CA GLU A 17 8.90 9.64 35.94
C GLU A 17 7.42 9.40 35.62
N ILE A 18 7.05 9.63 34.36
CA ILE A 18 5.75 9.25 33.84
C ILE A 18 5.75 7.73 33.73
N SER A 19 4.88 7.08 34.50
CA SER A 19 4.72 5.63 34.48
C SER A 19 4.33 5.16 33.08
N LEU A 20 5.02 4.15 32.55
CA LEU A 20 4.69 3.47 31.29
C LEU A 20 3.23 2.99 31.26
N HIS A 21 2.64 2.71 32.43
CA HIS A 21 1.24 2.32 32.51
C HIS A 21 0.26 3.46 32.19
N ASP A 22 0.62 4.72 32.48
CA ASP A 22 -0.18 5.90 32.15
C ASP A 22 -0.13 6.22 30.65
N LEU A 23 1.00 5.93 29.99
CA LEU A 23 1.15 6.00 28.53
C LEU A 23 0.36 4.89 27.80
N LEU A 24 0.32 3.68 28.36
CA LEU A 24 -0.38 2.53 27.78
C LEU A 24 -1.90 2.55 28.03
N SER A 25 -2.38 3.32 29.02
CA SER A 25 -3.81 3.41 29.36
C SER A 25 -4.53 4.58 28.67
N GLN A 26 -3.81 5.45 27.95
CA GLN A 26 -4.44 6.35 26.98
C GLN A 26 -4.87 5.55 25.75
N ARG A 27 -6.09 4.99 25.84
CA ARG A 27 -6.85 4.49 24.68
C ARG A 27 -6.65 5.43 23.49
N SER A 28 -6.16 4.88 22.39
CA SER A 28 -5.97 5.54 21.10
C SER A 28 -7.28 6.18 20.62
N ARG A 29 -7.53 7.42 21.04
CA ARG A 29 -8.37 8.35 20.29
C ARG A 29 -7.44 9.14 19.38
N ALA A 30 -7.28 8.64 18.17
CA ALA A 30 -6.72 9.35 17.02
C ALA A 30 -7.01 8.55 15.74
N ASN A 31 -8.26 8.48 15.28
CA ASN A 31 -8.60 9.20 14.04
C ASN A 31 -7.82 10.51 13.89
N VAL A 32 -6.59 10.43 13.40
CA VAL A 32 -5.99 11.55 12.67
C VAL A 32 -6.14 11.19 11.19
N PRO A 33 -7.09 11.78 10.45
CA PRO A 33 -6.98 11.74 9.01
C PRO A 33 -5.64 12.36 8.66
N LEU A 34 -4.78 11.62 7.98
CA LEU A 34 -3.56 12.17 7.40
C LEU A 34 -4.02 13.21 6.37
N LEU A 35 -4.21 14.45 6.83
CA LEU A 35 -4.36 15.60 5.97
C LEU A 35 -3.00 15.76 5.29
N THR A 36 -2.88 15.30 4.05
CA THR A 36 -1.74 15.64 3.21
C THR A 36 -1.66 17.17 3.19
N PRO A 37 -0.62 17.79 3.75
CA PRO A 37 -0.58 19.24 3.85
C PRO A 37 -0.58 19.82 2.43
N LEU A 38 -1.55 20.69 2.17
CA LEU A 38 -1.61 21.45 0.92
C LEU A 38 -0.32 22.25 0.78
N VAL A 39 0.24 22.31 -0.42
CA VAL A 39 1.40 23.16 -0.72
C VAL A 39 1.01 24.62 -0.44
N GLU A 40 1.86 25.34 0.28
CA GLU A 40 1.55 26.70 0.73
C GLU A 40 1.66 27.74 -0.39
N SER A 41 2.60 27.57 -1.33
CA SER A 41 2.87 28.51 -2.42
C SER A 41 3.29 27.85 -3.73
N LEU A 42 2.97 28.47 -4.87
CA LEU A 42 3.39 27.99 -6.19
C LEU A 42 4.81 28.46 -6.58
N PRO A 43 5.57 27.68 -7.38
CA PRO A 43 6.96 28.00 -7.74
C PRO A 43 7.05 29.00 -8.89
N TYR A 44 6.68 30.27 -8.65
CA TYR A 44 6.65 31.33 -9.68
C TYR A 44 8.00 31.56 -10.38
N GLU A 45 9.12 31.21 -9.76
CA GLU A 45 10.46 31.31 -10.33
C GLU A 45 10.66 30.44 -11.58
N THR A 46 9.87 29.37 -11.71
CA THR A 46 9.93 28.42 -12.83
C THR A 46 9.21 28.93 -14.08
N ILE A 47 8.29 29.89 -13.93
CA ILE A 47 7.46 30.44 -15.02
C ILE A 47 8.20 31.56 -15.76
N GLN A 48 8.26 31.53 -17.09
CA GLN A 48 8.90 32.61 -17.87
C GLN A 48 8.12 33.92 -17.80
N TRP A 49 8.79 35.05 -18.05
CA TRP A 49 8.18 36.38 -17.92
C TRP A 49 6.86 36.56 -18.72
N PRO A 50 6.76 36.17 -20.02
CA PRO A 50 5.51 36.29 -20.79
C PRO A 50 4.39 35.38 -20.29
N ASP A 51 4.75 34.26 -19.65
CA ASP A 51 3.81 33.30 -19.10
C ASP A 51 3.22 33.81 -17.77
N PHE A 52 4.01 34.56 -16.99
CA PHE A 52 3.53 35.24 -15.78
C PHE A 52 2.49 36.33 -16.09
N GLU A 53 2.72 37.13 -17.13
CA GLU A 53 1.71 38.09 -17.63
C GLU A 53 0.44 37.36 -18.09
N SER A 54 0.60 36.24 -18.79
CA SER A 54 -0.51 35.43 -19.24
C SER A 54 -1.28 34.82 -18.06
N LEU A 55 -0.59 34.34 -17.03
CA LEU A 55 -1.18 33.86 -15.79
C LEU A 55 -2.03 34.94 -15.10
N CYS A 56 -1.47 36.14 -14.92
CA CYS A 56 -2.18 37.27 -14.31
C CYS A 56 -3.43 37.67 -15.10
N ALA A 57 -3.37 37.62 -16.43
CA ALA A 57 -4.52 37.90 -17.28
C ALA A 57 -5.66 36.86 -17.10
N HIS A 58 -5.32 35.58 -16.91
CA HIS A 58 -6.31 34.54 -16.63
C HIS A 58 -6.94 34.73 -15.24
N ILE A 59 -6.12 35.01 -14.21
CA ILE A 59 -6.62 35.30 -12.86
C ILE A 59 -7.58 36.50 -12.88
N LEU A 60 -7.21 37.57 -13.58
CA LEU A 60 -8.02 38.78 -13.68
C LEU A 60 -9.35 38.56 -14.41
N ARG A 61 -9.38 37.67 -15.41
CA ARG A 61 -10.61 37.29 -16.12
C ARG A 61 -11.55 36.48 -15.22
N GLU A 62 -11.01 35.58 -14.42
CA GLU A 62 -11.78 34.69 -13.54
C GLU A 62 -12.12 35.33 -12.17
N ALA A 63 -11.66 36.55 -11.91
CA ALA A 63 -11.91 37.27 -10.66
C ALA A 63 -13.39 37.74 -10.55
N PRO A 64 -14.22 37.10 -9.71
CA PRO A 64 -15.66 37.41 -9.66
C PRO A 64 -15.96 38.77 -9.04
N ASP A 65 -15.07 39.27 -8.19
CA ASP A 65 -15.13 40.60 -7.58
C ASP A 65 -14.95 41.73 -8.60
N LEU A 66 -14.22 41.48 -9.70
CA LEU A 66 -13.89 42.50 -10.70
C LEU A 66 -14.89 42.60 -11.86
N LYS A 67 -15.78 41.62 -12.05
CA LYS A 67 -16.85 41.62 -13.09
C LYS A 67 -16.34 42.06 -14.47
N ILE A 68 -15.33 41.38 -14.97
CA ILE A 68 -14.66 41.72 -16.23
C ILE A 68 -15.45 41.22 -17.44
N ARG A 69 -15.70 42.10 -18.43
CA ARG A 69 -16.31 41.76 -19.73
C ARG A 69 -15.30 41.12 -20.68
N GLN A 70 -14.12 41.72 -20.77
CA GLN A 70 -13.03 41.31 -21.64
C GLN A 70 -11.70 41.75 -21.05
N ALA A 71 -10.64 40.97 -21.29
CA ALA A 71 -9.26 41.28 -20.90
C ALA A 71 -8.32 40.97 -22.07
N PHE A 72 -7.42 41.91 -22.38
CA PHE A 72 -6.41 41.82 -23.43
C PHE A 72 -5.02 42.12 -22.87
N ARG A 73 -4.00 41.40 -23.38
CA ARG A 73 -2.61 41.83 -23.21
C ARG A 73 -2.39 43.09 -24.03
N TYR A 74 -1.73 44.09 -23.45
CA TYR A 74 -1.61 45.41 -24.05
C TYR A 74 -0.24 45.59 -24.70
N GLY A 75 -0.21 45.77 -26.03
CA GLY A 75 1.00 46.05 -26.82
C GLY A 75 1.84 44.84 -27.25
N VAL A 76 2.80 45.08 -28.15
CA VAL A 76 3.77 44.11 -28.69
C VAL A 76 5.19 44.55 -28.30
N PHE A 77 6.12 43.61 -28.12
CA PHE A 77 7.51 43.87 -27.73
C PHE A 77 8.14 45.01 -28.56
N GLY A 78 8.54 46.10 -27.89
CA GLY A 78 9.17 47.28 -28.51
C GLY A 78 8.30 48.54 -28.64
N GLN A 79 7.03 48.51 -28.21
CA GLN A 79 6.18 49.71 -28.12
C GLN A 79 6.25 50.36 -26.73
N ASP A 80 6.13 51.68 -26.66
CA ASP A 80 5.97 52.39 -25.39
C ASP A 80 4.58 52.08 -24.82
N GLN A 81 4.55 51.33 -23.71
CA GLN A 81 3.33 50.73 -23.15
C GLN A 81 2.81 51.47 -21.90
N ASP A 82 3.38 52.64 -21.56
CA ASP A 82 2.99 53.45 -20.38
C ASP A 82 2.92 52.62 -19.08
N GLY A 83 3.69 51.53 -19.00
CA GLY A 83 3.69 50.61 -17.86
C GLY A 83 2.46 49.71 -17.72
N ILE A 84 1.62 49.52 -18.76
CA ILE A 84 0.43 48.66 -18.71
C ILE A 84 0.66 47.36 -19.49
N ASP A 85 0.51 46.22 -18.82
CA ASP A 85 0.69 44.90 -19.44
C ASP A 85 -0.65 44.24 -19.83
N ILE A 86 -1.73 44.53 -19.08
CA ILE A 86 -3.07 43.98 -19.30
C ILE A 86 -4.10 45.12 -19.19
N VAL A 87 -5.05 45.16 -20.13
CA VAL A 87 -6.22 46.04 -20.08
C VAL A 87 -7.49 45.20 -20.11
N ALA A 88 -8.38 45.47 -19.16
CA ALA A 88 -9.68 44.84 -19.05
C ALA A 88 -10.79 45.88 -18.89
N THR A 89 -12.01 45.52 -19.28
CA THR A 89 -13.18 46.41 -19.19
C THR A 89 -14.18 45.85 -18.20
N ARG A 90 -14.62 46.66 -17.24
CA ARG A 90 -15.64 46.30 -16.25
C ARG A 90 -17.05 46.32 -16.84
N VAL A 91 -17.91 45.38 -16.43
CA VAL A 91 -19.27 45.24 -16.97
C VAL A 91 -20.23 46.32 -16.44
N ASP A 92 -20.01 46.78 -15.22
CA ASP A 92 -20.94 47.62 -14.45
C ASP A 92 -20.85 49.11 -14.79
N ASP A 93 -19.64 49.68 -14.84
CA ASP A 93 -19.42 51.11 -15.08
C ASP A 93 -18.69 51.41 -16.40
N GLY A 94 -18.28 50.37 -17.14
CA GLY A 94 -17.55 50.49 -18.39
C GLY A 94 -16.13 51.06 -18.24
N LYS A 95 -15.63 51.27 -17.02
CA LYS A 95 -14.27 51.75 -16.77
C LYS A 95 -13.25 50.65 -17.07
N TYR A 96 -12.01 51.07 -17.27
CA TYR A 96 -10.90 50.15 -17.47
C TYR A 96 -10.31 49.69 -16.14
N VAL A 97 -10.00 48.40 -16.07
CA VAL A 97 -9.10 47.79 -15.08
C VAL A 97 -7.79 47.51 -15.80
N VAL A 98 -6.70 48.10 -15.32
CA VAL A 98 -5.38 47.89 -15.91
C VAL A 98 -4.51 47.12 -14.93
N ALA A 99 -3.67 46.23 -15.43
CA ALA A 99 -2.71 45.51 -14.60
C ALA A 99 -1.30 45.62 -15.16
N GLN A 100 -0.34 45.75 -14.25
CA GLN A 100 1.09 45.72 -14.51
C GLN A 100 1.71 44.51 -13.81
N CYS A 101 2.49 43.71 -14.53
CA CYS A 101 3.06 42.45 -14.07
C CYS A 101 4.58 42.58 -13.94
N LYS A 102 5.14 42.28 -12.76
CA LYS A 102 6.59 42.29 -12.52
C LYS A 102 7.05 40.97 -11.90
N ARG A 103 7.77 40.15 -12.68
CA ARG A 103 8.42 38.91 -12.21
C ARG A 103 9.83 39.17 -11.68
N TRP A 104 9.93 39.87 -10.54
CA TRP A 104 11.21 40.21 -9.92
C TRP A 104 11.54 39.25 -8.77
N LYS A 105 12.83 39.04 -8.48
CA LYS A 105 13.26 38.23 -7.31
C LYS A 105 13.32 39.04 -6.01
N ARG A 106 13.53 40.35 -6.12
CA ARG A 106 13.60 41.29 -5.00
C ARG A 106 12.99 42.63 -5.41
N ILE A 107 12.13 43.18 -4.56
CA ILE A 107 11.43 44.44 -4.80
C ILE A 107 11.85 45.44 -3.71
N THR A 108 12.01 46.71 -4.09
CA THR A 108 12.36 47.81 -3.20
C THR A 108 11.29 48.90 -3.25
N SER A 109 11.20 49.75 -2.21
CA SER A 109 10.23 50.86 -2.20
C SER A 109 10.44 51.81 -3.39
N SER A 110 11.69 51.99 -3.84
CA SER A 110 12.02 52.74 -5.06
C SER A 110 11.45 52.10 -6.32
N SER A 111 11.45 50.77 -6.42
CA SER A 111 10.88 50.05 -7.57
C SER A 111 9.37 50.26 -7.66
N LEU A 112 8.65 50.10 -6.53
CA LEU A 112 7.20 50.33 -6.46
C LEU A 112 6.84 51.76 -6.87
N LYS A 113 7.53 52.76 -6.30
CA LYS A 113 7.32 54.18 -6.61
C LYS A 113 7.58 54.49 -8.09
N LYS A 114 8.62 53.89 -8.67
CA LYS A 114 8.94 54.05 -10.09
C LYS A 114 7.79 53.54 -10.97
N TRP A 115 7.33 52.32 -10.73
CA TRP A 115 6.31 51.67 -11.53
C TRP A 115 4.95 52.39 -11.53
N VAL A 116 4.47 52.78 -10.34
CA VAL A 116 3.20 53.51 -10.23
C VAL A 116 3.29 54.91 -10.86
N ARG A 117 4.43 55.59 -10.71
CA ARG A 117 4.62 56.92 -11.30
C ARG A 117 4.78 56.87 -12.82
N GLU A 118 5.43 55.84 -13.37
CA GLU A 118 5.47 55.59 -14.81
C GLU A 118 4.05 55.46 -15.38
N PHE A 119 3.17 54.71 -14.70
CA PHE A 119 1.76 54.62 -15.07
C PHE A 119 1.03 55.96 -14.99
N LEU A 120 1.20 56.71 -13.89
CA LEU A 120 0.55 58.02 -13.70
C LEU A 120 1.02 59.10 -14.68
N GLN A 121 2.24 58.98 -15.22
CA GLN A 121 2.77 59.88 -16.25
C GLN A 121 2.32 59.49 -17.67
N GLY A 122 1.75 58.29 -17.83
CA GLY A 122 1.28 57.77 -19.11
C GLY A 122 0.02 58.48 -19.63
N ASN A 123 -0.23 58.37 -20.94
CA ASN A 123 -1.36 59.05 -21.58
C ASN A 123 -2.71 58.34 -21.34
N ARG A 124 -2.71 57.21 -20.64
CA ARG A 124 -3.83 56.27 -20.50
C ARG A 124 -4.48 56.26 -19.12
N VAL A 125 -4.14 57.20 -18.24
CA VAL A 125 -4.73 57.33 -16.89
C VAL A 125 -6.21 57.69 -16.96
N ALA A 126 -6.62 58.46 -17.97
CA ALA A 126 -8.02 58.86 -18.16
C ALA A 126 -8.92 57.65 -18.49
N GLY A 127 -9.93 57.41 -17.65
CA GLY A 127 -10.91 56.33 -17.83
C GLY A 127 -10.57 55.02 -17.11
N VAL A 128 -9.42 54.94 -16.44
CA VAL A 128 -9.07 53.82 -15.55
C VAL A 128 -9.83 53.97 -14.24
N GLY A 129 -10.54 52.91 -13.83
CA GLY A 129 -11.20 52.82 -12.53
C GLY A 129 -10.36 52.07 -11.49
N LYS A 130 -9.53 51.12 -11.94
CA LYS A 130 -8.71 50.29 -11.05
C LYS A 130 -7.34 49.98 -11.67
N TYR A 131 -6.28 50.09 -10.87
CA TYR A 131 -4.90 49.75 -11.21
C TYR A 131 -4.44 48.58 -10.34
N ILE A 132 -3.97 47.50 -10.95
CA ILE A 132 -3.52 46.29 -10.26
C ILE A 132 -2.04 46.06 -10.52
N LEU A 133 -1.22 45.99 -9.48
CA LEU A 133 0.19 45.63 -9.57
C LEU A 133 0.38 44.16 -9.19
N CYS A 134 0.69 43.30 -10.15
CA CYS A 134 0.96 41.88 -9.93
C CYS A 134 2.47 41.64 -9.76
N VAL A 135 2.88 41.05 -8.65
CA VAL A 135 4.28 40.74 -8.35
C VAL A 135 4.48 39.30 -7.93
N ALA A 136 5.43 38.62 -8.56
CA ALA A 136 5.77 37.21 -8.28
C ALA A 136 6.59 37.01 -6.99
N THR A 137 6.58 37.99 -6.07
CA THR A 137 7.34 37.95 -4.81
C THR A 137 6.39 38.18 -3.64
N ILE A 138 6.59 37.45 -2.55
CA ILE A 138 5.87 37.71 -1.30
C ILE A 138 6.42 39.01 -0.69
N LEU A 139 5.52 39.92 -0.30
CA LEU A 139 5.88 41.19 0.33
C LEU A 139 5.55 41.15 1.82
N ARG A 140 6.57 40.94 2.67
CA ARG A 140 6.41 40.91 4.15
C ARG A 140 7.08 42.08 4.89
N ASP A 141 7.77 42.96 4.17
CA ASP A 141 8.47 44.11 4.75
C ASP A 141 7.49 45.28 4.96
N THR A 142 7.40 45.76 6.20
CA THR A 142 6.53 46.89 6.58
C THR A 142 6.87 48.16 5.80
N LYS A 143 8.12 48.38 5.42
CA LYS A 143 8.54 49.53 4.60
C LYS A 143 8.03 49.48 3.17
N LEU A 144 7.79 48.28 2.63
CA LEU A 144 7.18 48.11 1.31
C LEU A 144 5.67 48.33 1.37
N LEU A 145 5.04 47.88 2.46
CA LEU A 145 3.62 48.12 2.70
C LEU A 145 3.32 49.60 2.90
N ASP A 146 4.10 50.30 3.73
CA ASP A 146 3.97 51.76 3.92
C ASP A 146 4.12 52.52 2.60
N ALA A 147 5.12 52.12 1.78
CA ALA A 147 5.32 52.70 0.46
C ALA A 147 4.15 52.41 -0.51
N TRP A 148 3.51 51.24 -0.40
CA TRP A 148 2.32 50.94 -1.19
C TRP A 148 1.12 51.77 -0.75
N LEU A 149 0.89 51.94 0.56
CA LEU A 149 -0.20 52.78 1.09
C LEU A 149 -0.05 54.25 0.66
N GLU A 150 1.18 54.78 0.61
CA GLU A 150 1.45 56.10 0.03
C GLU A 150 1.02 56.16 -1.44
N LEU A 151 1.38 55.15 -2.24
CA LEU A 151 1.07 55.09 -3.67
C LEU A 151 -0.42 54.86 -3.96
N GLU A 152 -1.11 54.10 -3.11
CA GLU A 152 -2.57 53.94 -3.19
C GLU A 152 -3.28 55.27 -2.98
N ASN A 153 -2.81 56.09 -2.03
CA ASN A 153 -3.32 57.45 -1.85
C ASN A 153 -2.99 58.35 -3.05
N GLU A 154 -1.80 58.24 -3.65
CA GLU A 154 -1.45 58.94 -4.88
C GLU A 154 -2.41 58.56 -6.03
N LEU A 155 -2.71 57.27 -6.23
CA LEU A 155 -3.66 56.78 -7.25
C LEU A 155 -5.09 57.28 -6.99
N LYS A 156 -5.50 57.32 -5.73
CA LYS A 156 -6.85 57.75 -5.33
C LYS A 156 -7.11 59.23 -5.65
N VAL A 157 -6.09 60.08 -5.65
CA VAL A 157 -6.20 61.48 -6.09
C VAL A 157 -6.66 61.58 -7.55
N TYR A 158 -6.31 60.60 -8.38
CA TYR A 158 -6.75 60.50 -9.78
C TYR A 158 -8.08 59.73 -9.95
N GLY A 159 -8.73 59.34 -8.85
CA GLY A 159 -9.96 58.55 -8.86
C GLY A 159 -9.75 57.08 -9.24
N ILE A 160 -8.53 56.57 -9.08
CA ILE A 160 -8.14 55.19 -9.41
C ILE A 160 -7.98 54.39 -8.12
N GLU A 161 -8.63 53.23 -8.04
CA GLU A 161 -8.42 52.27 -6.96
C GLU A 161 -7.14 51.45 -7.22
N GLY A 162 -6.19 51.46 -6.29
CA GLY A 162 -4.96 50.69 -6.39
C GLY A 162 -5.06 49.35 -5.66
N GLU A 163 -4.66 48.24 -6.30
CA GLU A 163 -4.56 46.92 -5.67
C GLU A 163 -3.21 46.26 -5.94
N LEU A 164 -2.66 45.56 -4.94
CA LEU A 164 -1.37 44.88 -5.04
C LEU A 164 -1.57 43.38 -4.92
N TRP A 165 -1.32 42.66 -6.00
CA TRP A 165 -1.36 41.20 -6.06
C TRP A 165 0.05 40.66 -5.92
N ALA A 166 0.51 40.55 -4.68
CA ALA A 166 1.75 39.85 -4.35
C ALA A 166 1.58 38.33 -4.43
N ALA A 167 2.67 37.58 -4.36
CA ALA A 167 2.65 36.13 -4.58
C ALA A 167 1.66 35.39 -3.65
N ASP A 168 1.49 35.86 -2.42
CA ASP A 168 0.53 35.34 -1.45
C ASP A 168 -0.94 35.59 -1.86
N GLU A 169 -1.25 36.77 -2.40
CA GLU A 169 -2.58 37.09 -2.92
C GLU A 169 -2.86 36.32 -4.23
N LEU A 170 -1.86 36.22 -5.11
CA LEU A 170 -1.94 35.40 -6.32
C LEU A 170 -2.20 33.93 -5.98
N ASP A 171 -1.50 33.42 -4.96
CA ASP A 171 -1.71 32.06 -4.45
C ASP A 171 -3.14 31.87 -3.95
N GLN A 172 -3.66 32.77 -3.13
CA GLN A 172 -5.05 32.69 -2.63
C GLN A 172 -6.07 32.63 -3.76
N ARG A 173 -5.91 33.45 -4.79
CA ARG A 173 -6.80 33.46 -5.95
C ARG A 173 -6.70 32.16 -6.74
N LEU A 174 -5.47 31.63 -6.94
CA LEU A 174 -5.23 30.40 -7.69
C LEU A 174 -5.71 29.13 -6.97
N ARG A 175 -5.85 29.14 -5.63
CA ARG A 175 -6.34 27.98 -4.86
C ARG A 175 -7.72 27.50 -5.29
N THR A 176 -8.53 28.36 -5.90
CA THR A 176 -9.88 28.01 -6.38
C THR A 176 -9.94 27.75 -7.89
N LEU A 177 -8.81 27.79 -8.60
CA LEU A 177 -8.74 27.76 -10.07
C LEU A 177 -7.81 26.63 -10.59
N PRO A 178 -8.16 25.35 -10.38
CA PRO A 178 -7.30 24.20 -10.73
C PRO A 178 -6.97 24.11 -12.23
N GLY A 179 -7.86 24.58 -13.11
CA GLY A 179 -7.60 24.63 -14.55
C GLY A 179 -6.41 25.53 -14.91
N ILE A 180 -6.34 26.71 -14.28
CA ILE A 180 -5.23 27.67 -14.48
C ILE A 180 -3.94 27.11 -13.87
N VAL A 181 -4.00 26.55 -12.66
CA VAL A 181 -2.82 25.95 -12.03
C VAL A 181 -2.27 24.79 -12.86
N THR A 182 -3.13 23.98 -13.46
CA THR A 182 -2.74 22.89 -14.36
C THR A 182 -2.03 23.42 -15.61
N GLN A 183 -2.55 24.51 -16.20
CA GLN A 183 -2.02 25.09 -17.44
C GLN A 183 -0.63 25.71 -17.27
N PHE A 184 -0.38 26.41 -16.16
CA PHE A 184 0.85 27.19 -15.96
C PHE A 184 1.92 26.48 -15.12
N PHE A 185 1.57 25.46 -14.35
CA PHE A 185 2.51 24.73 -13.49
C PHE A 185 2.52 23.23 -13.82
N SER A 186 1.53 22.48 -13.34
CA SER A 186 1.29 21.07 -13.71
C SER A 186 -0.02 20.55 -13.08
N PRO A 187 -0.56 19.40 -13.55
CA PRO A 187 -1.65 18.70 -12.87
C PRO A 187 -1.32 18.31 -11.41
N GLU A 188 -0.04 18.00 -11.14
CA GLU A 188 0.45 17.66 -9.80
C GLU A 188 0.36 18.85 -8.83
N HIS A 189 0.77 20.04 -9.28
CA HIS A 189 0.65 21.26 -8.48
C HIS A 189 -0.81 21.56 -8.18
N ALA A 190 -1.71 21.43 -9.16
CA ALA A 190 -3.14 21.68 -8.96
C ALA A 190 -3.76 20.75 -7.91
N ALA A 191 -3.41 19.46 -7.92
CA ALA A 191 -3.91 18.48 -6.96
C ALA A 191 -3.46 18.75 -5.52
N ARG A 192 -2.26 19.32 -5.34
CA ARG A 192 -1.65 19.57 -4.03
C ARG A 192 -1.84 21.01 -3.52
N PHE A 193 -2.21 21.95 -4.38
CA PHE A 193 -2.30 23.37 -4.08
C PHE A 193 -3.76 23.86 -3.99
N CYS A 194 -4.64 23.41 -4.87
CA CYS A 194 -6.01 23.90 -4.94
C CYS A 194 -6.89 23.33 -3.84
N THR A 195 -7.72 24.18 -3.24
CA THR A 195 -8.77 23.77 -2.28
C THR A 195 -10.01 23.32 -3.05
N LYS A 196 -10.45 22.08 -2.84
CA LYS A 196 -11.73 21.59 -3.40
C LYS A 196 -12.90 22.36 -2.78
N ARG A 197 -13.87 22.83 -3.58
CA ARG A 197 -15.11 23.38 -3.03
C ARG A 197 -15.93 22.26 -2.38
N ALA A 198 -16.79 22.58 -1.42
CA ALA A 198 -17.71 21.60 -0.82
C ALA A 198 -18.61 20.93 -1.90
N ASP A 199 -19.01 21.70 -2.92
CA ASP A 199 -19.76 21.20 -4.08
C ASP A 199 -18.93 20.24 -4.96
N ASP A 200 -17.60 20.38 -4.99
CA ASP A 200 -16.70 19.45 -5.69
C ASP A 200 -16.44 18.17 -4.88
N MET A 201 -16.67 18.21 -3.56
CA MET A 201 -16.45 17.07 -2.67
C MET A 201 -17.62 16.09 -2.67
N TYR A 202 -18.86 16.58 -2.84
CA TYR A 202 -20.07 15.77 -2.94
C TYR A 202 -20.91 16.19 -4.16
N PRO A 203 -20.41 15.97 -5.38
CA PRO A 203 -21.12 16.40 -6.57
C PRO A 203 -22.40 15.59 -6.75
N ALA A 204 -23.39 16.19 -7.40
CA ALA A 204 -24.63 15.50 -7.78
C ALA A 204 -24.38 14.31 -8.73
N ARG A 205 -23.25 14.32 -9.45
CA ARG A 205 -22.70 13.20 -10.23
C ARG A 205 -21.17 13.28 -10.26
N TYR A 206 -20.51 12.15 -10.10
CA TYR A 206 -19.08 11.99 -10.34
C TYR A 206 -18.75 11.91 -11.84
N ARG A 207 -17.45 11.93 -12.16
CA ARG A 207 -16.99 11.73 -13.53
C ARG A 207 -17.31 10.30 -14.01
N SER A 208 -17.58 10.15 -15.30
CA SER A 208 -17.86 8.83 -15.90
C SER A 208 -16.54 8.09 -16.14
N LYS A 209 -16.44 6.85 -15.64
CA LYS A 209 -15.29 5.94 -15.81
C LYS A 209 -13.92 6.60 -15.60
N PHE A 210 -13.80 7.41 -14.56
CA PHE A 210 -12.58 8.16 -14.25
C PHE A 210 -11.68 7.38 -13.29
N GLU A 211 -10.37 7.45 -13.54
CA GLU A 211 -9.33 6.81 -12.74
C GLU A 211 -8.25 7.84 -12.40
N SER A 212 -7.87 7.90 -11.13
CA SER A 212 -6.73 8.68 -10.65
C SER A 212 -5.95 7.86 -9.65
N LEU A 213 -4.64 7.76 -9.87
CA LEU A 213 -3.70 7.15 -8.94
C LEU A 213 -2.73 8.22 -8.50
N PHE A 214 -2.69 8.51 -7.20
CA PHE A 214 -1.72 9.40 -6.60
C PHE A 214 -1.07 8.69 -5.41
N ASP A 215 0.26 8.56 -5.46
CA ASP A 215 1.04 7.76 -4.52
C ASP A 215 0.51 6.30 -4.42
N ARG A 216 -0.17 5.96 -3.31
CA ARG A 216 -0.80 4.64 -3.09
C ARG A 216 -2.32 4.71 -2.98
N GLN A 217 -2.90 5.87 -3.29
CA GLN A 217 -4.33 6.09 -3.25
C GLN A 217 -4.91 6.05 -4.67
N LEU A 218 -5.78 5.06 -4.92
CA LEU A 218 -6.49 4.89 -6.18
C LEU A 218 -7.92 5.40 -6.03
N THR A 219 -8.27 6.47 -6.74
CA THR A 219 -9.64 6.97 -6.84
C THR A 219 -10.25 6.52 -8.14
N LEU A 220 -11.37 5.80 -8.04
CA LEU A 220 -12.20 5.39 -9.16
C LEU A 220 -13.58 6.02 -9.02
N GLU A 221 -14.01 6.68 -10.09
CA GLU A 221 -15.28 7.38 -10.16
C GLU A 221 -16.08 6.85 -11.34
N ASN A 222 -17.36 6.63 -11.12
CA ASN A 222 -18.29 6.34 -12.19
C ASN A 222 -19.69 6.86 -11.84
N GLU A 223 -19.96 8.10 -12.27
CA GLU A 223 -21.25 8.81 -12.24
C GLU A 223 -21.99 8.83 -10.89
N THR A 224 -22.50 7.68 -10.42
CA THR A 224 -23.21 7.57 -9.14
C THR A 224 -22.32 7.16 -7.96
N VAL A 225 -21.12 6.64 -8.22
CA VAL A 225 -20.23 6.10 -7.17
C VAL A 225 -18.80 6.60 -7.31
N CYS A 226 -18.17 6.91 -6.18
CA CYS A 226 -16.73 7.16 -6.07
C CYS A 226 -16.16 6.25 -4.97
N VAL A 227 -15.10 5.51 -5.29
CA VAL A 227 -14.36 4.71 -4.31
C VAL A 227 -12.89 5.10 -4.31
N CYS A 228 -12.37 5.44 -3.13
CA CYS A 228 -10.96 5.71 -2.90
C CYS A 228 -10.34 4.51 -2.20
N PHE A 229 -9.51 3.75 -2.91
CA PHE A 229 -8.77 2.61 -2.39
C PHE A 229 -7.41 3.05 -1.85
N ASN A 230 -7.05 2.53 -0.68
CA ASN A 230 -5.69 2.58 -0.15
C ASN A 230 -4.99 1.29 -0.56
N LEU A 231 -4.12 1.36 -1.56
CA LEU A 231 -3.36 0.21 -2.05
C LEU A 231 -2.27 -0.16 -1.05
N PRO A 232 -1.97 -1.46 -0.88
CA PRO A 232 -0.95 -1.88 0.06
C PRO A 232 0.45 -1.37 -0.35
N SER A 233 1.24 -1.02 0.66
CA SER A 233 2.61 -0.50 0.52
C SER A 233 3.47 -0.85 1.74
N GLU A 234 4.78 -0.59 1.66
CA GLU A 234 5.72 -0.88 2.75
C GLU A 234 5.36 -0.12 4.03
N ARG A 235 4.97 1.14 3.86
CA ARG A 235 4.56 2.02 4.96
C ARG A 235 3.16 1.69 5.49
N PHE A 236 2.26 1.28 4.59
CA PHE A 236 0.86 0.96 4.91
C PHE A 236 0.48 -0.37 4.28
N PRO A 237 0.70 -1.50 4.96
CA PRO A 237 0.45 -2.83 4.41
C PRO A 237 -1.03 -3.25 4.50
N HIS A 238 -1.94 -2.29 4.71
CA HIS A 238 -3.37 -2.54 4.78
C HIS A 238 -4.02 -2.18 3.45
N PHE A 239 -4.99 -2.99 3.05
CA PHE A 239 -5.86 -2.70 1.91
C PHE A 239 -7.24 -2.29 2.43
N GLY A 240 -7.83 -1.27 1.81
CA GLY A 240 -9.13 -0.75 2.21
C GLY A 240 -9.69 0.21 1.18
N GLY A 241 -10.96 0.60 1.33
CA GLY A 241 -11.63 1.50 0.41
C GLY A 241 -12.67 2.36 1.11
N ILE A 242 -12.73 3.64 0.74
CA ILE A 242 -13.74 4.59 1.20
C ILE A 242 -14.75 4.81 0.10
N PHE A 243 -16.02 4.59 0.41
CA PHE A 243 -17.13 4.64 -0.54
C PHE A 243 -17.92 5.94 -0.38
N ASN A 244 -18.25 6.54 -1.51
CA ASN A 244 -19.10 7.72 -1.60
C ASN A 244 -20.12 7.56 -2.73
N PHE A 245 -21.33 8.04 -2.51
CA PHE A 245 -22.43 7.96 -3.48
C PHE A 245 -22.92 9.36 -3.83
N ALA A 246 -23.18 9.61 -5.12
CA ALA A 246 -23.69 10.88 -5.62
C ALA A 246 -25.21 10.95 -5.38
N ARG A 247 -25.58 11.08 -4.10
CA ARG A 247 -26.96 11.01 -3.62
C ARG A 247 -27.21 12.08 -2.59
N SER A 248 -28.34 12.78 -2.74
CA SER A 248 -28.71 13.85 -1.80
C SER A 248 -28.87 13.34 -0.37
N ASP A 249 -29.42 12.13 -0.18
CA ASP A 249 -29.64 11.51 1.13
C ASP A 249 -28.37 10.92 1.76
N LEU A 250 -27.29 10.78 0.99
CA LEU A 250 -25.98 10.31 1.46
C LEU A 250 -24.89 11.39 1.34
N THR A 251 -25.29 12.64 1.09
CA THR A 251 -24.35 13.78 1.01
C THR A 251 -23.59 13.91 2.32
N GLY A 252 -22.26 13.97 2.26
CA GLY A 252 -21.43 14.04 3.46
C GLY A 252 -21.20 12.71 4.17
N ILE A 253 -21.82 11.61 3.73
CA ILE A 253 -21.66 10.29 4.33
C ILE A 253 -20.66 9.48 3.52
N SER A 254 -19.57 9.09 4.17
CA SER A 254 -18.58 8.14 3.65
C SER A 254 -18.45 6.98 4.62
N PHE A 255 -18.23 5.78 4.10
CA PHE A 255 -17.92 4.62 4.94
C PHE A 255 -16.71 3.86 4.38
N SER A 256 -15.96 3.24 5.28
CA SER A 256 -14.78 2.46 4.97
C SER A 256 -15.12 0.96 4.92
N VAL A 257 -14.56 0.27 3.94
CA VAL A 257 -14.59 -1.19 3.83
C VAL A 257 -13.16 -1.70 3.91
N GLY A 258 -12.95 -2.72 4.76
CA GLY A 258 -11.65 -3.36 4.96
C GLY A 258 -11.27 -4.29 3.80
N GLY A 259 -9.99 -4.65 3.76
CA GLY A 259 -9.43 -5.56 2.75
C GLY A 259 -10.03 -6.97 2.79
N ASP A 260 -10.50 -7.41 3.95
CA ASP A 260 -11.18 -8.68 4.18
C ASP A 260 -12.41 -8.90 3.29
N LEU A 261 -13.26 -7.89 3.16
CA LEU A 261 -14.37 -7.93 2.22
C LEU A 261 -13.94 -7.53 0.80
N LEU A 262 -13.14 -6.47 0.67
CA LEU A 262 -12.80 -5.92 -0.65
C LEU A 262 -12.02 -6.91 -1.51
N THR A 263 -11.01 -7.58 -0.97
CA THR A 263 -10.24 -8.59 -1.72
C THR A 263 -11.17 -9.65 -2.32
N HIS A 264 -12.11 -10.14 -1.53
CA HIS A 264 -13.09 -11.11 -1.98
C HIS A 264 -14.00 -10.55 -3.09
N TRP A 265 -14.49 -9.33 -2.93
CA TRP A 265 -15.37 -8.68 -3.92
C TRP A 265 -14.66 -8.40 -5.24
N LEU A 266 -13.44 -7.87 -5.17
CA LEU A 266 -12.61 -7.60 -6.35
C LEU A 266 -12.24 -8.89 -7.08
N GLN A 267 -11.79 -9.92 -6.34
CA GLN A 267 -11.46 -11.21 -6.92
C GLN A 267 -12.68 -11.85 -7.57
N TRP A 268 -13.84 -11.85 -6.91
CA TRP A 268 -15.08 -12.35 -7.51
C TRP A 268 -15.36 -11.64 -8.83
N ARG A 269 -15.31 -10.30 -8.84
CA ARG A 269 -15.64 -9.53 -10.04
C ARG A 269 -14.67 -9.80 -11.19
N ALA A 270 -13.39 -10.03 -10.90
CA ALA A 270 -12.37 -10.29 -11.90
C ALA A 270 -12.57 -11.60 -12.67
N TYR A 271 -13.13 -12.63 -12.02
CA TYR A 271 -13.23 -13.98 -12.58
C TYR A 271 -14.64 -14.37 -13.06
N VAL A 272 -15.65 -13.60 -12.67
CA VAL A 272 -17.04 -13.89 -13.03
C VAL A 272 -17.43 -13.15 -14.33
N PRO A 273 -18.15 -13.82 -15.27
CA PRO A 273 -18.67 -13.17 -16.46
C PRO A 273 -19.51 -11.93 -16.13
N SER A 274 -19.42 -10.90 -16.96
CA SER A 274 -20.07 -9.60 -16.72
C SER A 274 -21.60 -9.64 -16.64
N ASN A 275 -22.23 -10.73 -17.06
CA ASN A 275 -23.68 -10.94 -16.99
C ASN A 275 -24.13 -11.72 -15.76
N SER A 276 -23.24 -11.98 -14.79
CA SER A 276 -23.61 -12.71 -13.58
C SER A 276 -24.29 -11.82 -12.56
N ASP A 277 -25.41 -12.30 -12.04
CA ASP A 277 -26.22 -11.60 -11.04
C ASP A 277 -25.88 -11.97 -9.58
N ASP A 278 -25.00 -12.94 -9.38
CA ASP A 278 -24.70 -13.57 -8.09
C ASP A 278 -23.56 -12.84 -7.35
N ARG A 279 -23.76 -11.54 -7.11
CA ARG A 279 -22.75 -10.63 -6.53
C ARG A 279 -22.61 -10.88 -5.02
N PRO A 280 -21.41 -11.17 -4.48
CA PRO A 280 -21.23 -11.45 -3.06
C PRO A 280 -21.36 -10.20 -2.17
N TYR A 281 -21.27 -9.01 -2.76
CA TYR A 281 -21.29 -7.75 -2.03
C TYR A 281 -22.70 -7.13 -1.95
N VAL A 282 -23.67 -7.59 -2.74
CA VAL A 282 -25.06 -7.12 -2.68
C VAL A 282 -26.06 -8.26 -2.59
N THR A 283 -27.12 -8.06 -1.80
CA THR A 283 -28.28 -8.96 -1.76
C THR A 283 -29.48 -8.30 -2.43
N LYS A 284 -30.23 -9.04 -3.26
CA LYS A 284 -31.48 -8.54 -3.86
C LYS A 284 -32.51 -8.25 -2.75
N SER A 285 -33.08 -7.05 -2.76
CA SER A 285 -34.16 -6.66 -1.85
C SER A 285 -35.50 -7.26 -2.30
N TRP A 286 -36.48 -7.29 -1.40
CA TRP A 286 -37.88 -7.57 -1.73
C TRP A 286 -38.46 -6.57 -2.73
N THR A 287 -37.90 -5.35 -2.77
CA THR A 287 -38.27 -4.32 -3.75
C THR A 287 -37.52 -4.55 -5.07
N PRO A 288 -38.22 -4.72 -6.22
CA PRO A 288 -37.59 -4.88 -7.52
C PRO A 288 -36.61 -3.73 -7.83
N GLY A 289 -35.44 -4.07 -8.41
CA GLY A 289 -34.41 -3.09 -8.78
C GLY A 289 -33.67 -2.45 -7.60
N ARG A 290 -33.86 -2.96 -6.37
CA ARG A 290 -33.12 -2.53 -5.18
C ARG A 290 -32.23 -3.63 -4.65
N PHE A 291 -31.03 -3.23 -4.26
CA PHE A 291 -29.98 -4.10 -3.75
C PHE A 291 -29.54 -3.60 -2.38
N VAL A 292 -29.08 -4.48 -1.51
CA VAL A 292 -28.54 -4.11 -0.21
C VAL A 292 -27.07 -4.46 -0.19
N LEU A 293 -26.21 -3.43 -0.19
CA LEU A 293 -24.79 -3.55 0.09
C LEU A 293 -24.63 -3.73 1.61
N ALA A 294 -24.08 -4.86 2.03
CA ALA A 294 -23.84 -5.16 3.43
C ALA A 294 -22.34 -5.34 3.71
N THR A 295 -21.82 -4.51 4.60
CA THR A 295 -20.50 -4.64 5.21
C THR A 295 -20.67 -5.10 6.67
N HIS A 296 -19.58 -5.29 7.40
CA HIS A 296 -19.63 -5.62 8.83
C HIS A 296 -20.34 -4.57 9.68
N SER A 297 -20.22 -3.29 9.32
CA SER A 297 -20.70 -2.16 10.12
C SER A 297 -21.79 -1.32 9.45
N THR A 298 -21.92 -1.41 8.13
CA THR A 298 -22.75 -0.50 7.32
C THR A 298 -23.63 -1.28 6.35
N ARG A 299 -24.88 -0.84 6.21
CA ARG A 299 -25.83 -1.33 5.21
C ARG A 299 -26.38 -0.18 4.39
N VAL A 300 -26.26 -0.26 3.07
CA VAL A 300 -26.74 0.79 2.15
C VAL A 300 -27.59 0.16 1.06
N THR A 301 -28.76 0.74 0.82
CA THR A 301 -29.63 0.32 -0.29
C THR A 301 -29.18 0.99 -1.59
N LEU A 302 -28.86 0.17 -2.59
CA LEU A 302 -28.41 0.58 -3.92
C LEU A 302 -29.51 0.35 -4.97
N ASN A 303 -29.48 1.13 -6.04
CA ASN A 303 -30.21 0.87 -7.29
C ASN A 303 -29.34 0.09 -8.29
N GLU A 304 -29.91 -0.29 -9.44
CA GLU A 304 -29.22 -1.07 -10.47
C GLU A 304 -28.02 -0.33 -11.08
N GLU A 305 -28.15 0.97 -11.38
CA GLU A 305 -27.07 1.82 -11.92
C GLU A 305 -25.87 1.91 -10.96
N GLU A 306 -26.10 2.07 -9.66
CA GLU A 306 -25.05 2.06 -8.63
C GLU A 306 -24.32 0.71 -8.55
N VAL A 307 -25.04 -0.39 -8.74
CA VAL A 307 -24.44 -1.73 -8.76
C VAL A 307 -23.58 -1.94 -10.02
N GLU A 308 -24.06 -1.51 -11.19
CA GLU A 308 -23.29 -1.55 -12.44
C GLU A 308 -22.03 -0.68 -12.38
N HIS A 309 -22.14 0.50 -11.75
CA HIS A 309 -21.00 1.40 -11.56
C HIS A 309 -19.98 0.80 -10.59
N LEU A 310 -20.42 0.13 -9.52
CA LEU A 310 -19.54 -0.63 -8.63
C LEU A 310 -18.88 -1.82 -9.33
N ASP A 311 -19.59 -2.55 -10.20
CA ASP A 311 -19.01 -3.65 -10.98
C ASP A 311 -17.84 -3.17 -11.85
N TRP A 312 -17.95 -1.98 -12.47
CA TRP A 312 -16.84 -1.37 -13.21
C TRP A 312 -15.68 -0.97 -12.30
N ILE A 313 -15.98 -0.32 -11.17
CA ILE A 313 -14.98 0.10 -10.19
C ILE A 313 -14.18 -1.11 -9.68
N PHE A 314 -14.87 -2.18 -9.28
CA PHE A 314 -14.22 -3.38 -8.75
C PHE A 314 -13.39 -4.10 -9.80
N TYR A 315 -13.88 -4.20 -11.04
CA TYR A 315 -13.10 -4.75 -12.14
C TYR A 315 -11.79 -3.97 -12.37
N LYS A 316 -11.84 -2.62 -12.30
CA LYS A 316 -10.65 -1.76 -12.48
C LYS A 316 -9.70 -1.77 -11.30
N ALA A 317 -10.22 -1.76 -10.07
CA ALA A 317 -9.42 -1.77 -8.86
C ALA A 317 -8.58 -3.06 -8.73
N TRP A 318 -9.08 -4.19 -9.23
CA TRP A 318 -8.42 -5.48 -9.10
C TRP A 318 -6.98 -5.51 -9.63
N ALA A 319 -6.77 -5.04 -10.86
CA ALA A 319 -5.44 -5.04 -11.47
C ALA A 319 -4.45 -4.16 -10.71
N ARG A 320 -4.92 -3.03 -10.16
CA ARG A 320 -4.09 -2.10 -9.37
C ARG A 320 -3.75 -2.66 -7.99
N PHE A 321 -4.71 -3.34 -7.36
CA PHE A 321 -4.49 -4.05 -6.10
C PHE A 321 -3.45 -5.17 -6.26
N LEU A 322 -3.61 -6.03 -7.28
CA LEU A 322 -2.69 -7.12 -7.52
C LEU A 322 -1.26 -6.62 -7.80
N ASP A 323 -1.10 -5.59 -8.63
CA ASP A 323 0.21 -4.99 -8.90
C ASP A 323 0.88 -4.47 -7.61
N ALA A 324 0.13 -3.76 -6.77
CA ALA A 324 0.64 -3.27 -5.49
C ALA A 324 1.03 -4.41 -4.52
N ALA A 325 0.21 -5.46 -4.44
CA ALA A 325 0.48 -6.63 -3.62
C ALA A 325 1.71 -7.41 -4.11
N ASP A 326 1.85 -7.59 -5.43
CA ASP A 326 3.00 -8.27 -6.04
C ASP A 326 4.31 -7.49 -5.84
N GLN A 327 4.27 -6.15 -5.87
CA GLN A 327 5.44 -5.33 -5.56
C GLN A 327 5.95 -5.59 -4.13
N LEU A 328 5.06 -5.75 -3.16
CA LEU A 328 5.43 -6.12 -1.79
C LEU A 328 5.99 -7.53 -1.72
N GLU A 329 5.34 -8.49 -2.38
CA GLU A 329 5.81 -9.88 -2.39
C GLU A 329 7.20 -10.02 -3.03
N ARG A 330 7.51 -9.24 -4.08
CA ARG A 330 8.86 -9.25 -4.67
C ARG A 330 9.96 -8.82 -3.70
N LYS A 331 9.63 -7.96 -2.73
CA LYS A 331 10.57 -7.47 -1.72
C LYS A 331 10.62 -8.39 -0.50
N TRP A 332 9.46 -8.69 0.05
CA TRP A 332 9.33 -9.36 1.35
C TRP A 332 9.25 -10.89 1.25
N ARG A 333 8.91 -11.44 0.08
CA ARG A 333 8.86 -12.87 -0.23
C ARG A 333 8.09 -13.69 0.82
N PHE A 334 6.91 -13.19 1.20
CA PHE A 334 6.12 -13.71 2.31
C PHE A 334 5.09 -14.77 1.93
N ARG A 335 4.81 -15.00 0.65
CA ARG A 335 3.69 -15.84 0.17
C ARG A 335 3.65 -17.27 0.71
N ARG A 336 4.78 -17.82 1.17
CA ARG A 336 4.85 -19.15 1.77
C ARG A 336 4.37 -19.21 3.22
N PHE A 337 4.18 -18.06 3.86
CA PHE A 337 3.95 -17.93 5.29
C PHE A 337 2.60 -17.30 5.57
N GLU A 338 1.86 -17.86 6.52
CA GLU A 338 0.61 -17.26 6.97
C GLU A 338 0.85 -15.92 7.66
N ARG A 339 -0.04 -14.95 7.40
CA ARG A 339 -0.03 -13.67 8.09
C ARG A 339 -0.37 -13.91 9.57
N HIS A 340 0.47 -13.38 10.46
CA HIS A 340 0.17 -13.32 11.88
C HIS A 340 -0.91 -12.26 12.15
N HIS A 341 -1.94 -12.64 12.93
CA HIS A 341 -3.15 -11.83 13.15
C HIS A 341 -3.06 -10.84 14.32
N GLY A 342 -1.84 -10.36 14.64
CA GLY A 342 -1.64 -9.29 15.62
C GLY A 342 -1.91 -7.89 15.04
N GLU A 343 -1.85 -6.86 15.89
CA GLU A 343 -2.00 -5.44 15.48
C GLU A 343 -0.96 -5.04 14.42
N GLU A 344 0.25 -5.56 14.51
CA GLU A 344 1.34 -5.30 13.57
C GLU A 344 1.48 -6.42 12.54
N LEU A 345 1.76 -6.03 11.29
CA LEU A 345 2.02 -6.98 10.20
C LEU A 345 3.21 -7.88 10.54
N GLY A 346 3.00 -9.19 10.46
CA GLY A 346 4.05 -10.20 10.51
C GLY A 346 3.63 -11.49 9.82
N PHE A 347 4.59 -12.37 9.62
CA PHE A 347 4.42 -13.65 8.93
C PHE A 347 4.99 -14.79 9.77
N ALA A 348 4.20 -15.83 9.98
CA ALA A 348 4.57 -16.99 10.80
C ALA A 348 5.51 -17.91 10.01
N ILE A 349 6.77 -17.99 10.44
CA ILE A 349 7.80 -18.78 9.73
C ILE A 349 8.04 -20.15 10.38
N GLY A 350 7.72 -20.31 11.67
CA GLY A 350 7.92 -21.57 12.37
C GLY A 350 7.24 -21.65 13.73
N LEU A 351 7.12 -22.86 14.25
CA LEU A 351 6.62 -23.17 15.59
C LEU A 351 7.78 -23.69 16.44
N ILE A 352 8.00 -23.09 17.61
CA ILE A 352 9.11 -23.41 18.50
C ILE A 352 8.64 -23.63 19.95
N ARG A 353 9.25 -24.58 20.66
CA ARG A 353 8.99 -24.73 22.11
C ARG A 353 9.55 -23.53 22.88
N ARG A 354 8.84 -23.11 23.94
CA ARG A 354 9.31 -22.01 24.82
C ARG A 354 10.73 -22.21 25.35
N ARG A 355 11.08 -23.45 25.73
CA ARG A 355 12.45 -23.81 26.17
C ARG A 355 13.49 -23.49 25.09
N ASP A 356 13.23 -23.88 23.86
CA ASP A 356 14.19 -23.76 22.76
C ASP A 356 14.30 -22.30 22.29
N TRP A 357 13.21 -21.53 22.37
CA TRP A 357 13.24 -20.08 22.20
C TRP A 357 14.12 -19.39 23.25
N THR A 358 14.01 -19.76 24.53
CA THR A 358 14.91 -19.26 25.58
C THR A 358 16.37 -19.56 25.25
N MET A 359 16.67 -20.76 24.75
CA MET A 359 18.03 -21.12 24.34
C MET A 359 18.53 -20.27 23.16
N MET A 360 17.66 -19.93 22.19
CA MET A 360 18.02 -19.01 21.10
C MET A 360 18.34 -17.61 21.62
N LEU A 361 17.57 -17.08 22.57
CA LEU A 361 17.82 -15.78 23.18
C LEU A 361 19.13 -15.77 23.99
N GLU A 362 19.40 -16.82 24.77
CA GLU A 362 20.67 -16.95 25.49
C GLU A 362 21.86 -17.04 24.53
N PHE A 363 21.75 -17.83 23.46
CA PHE A 363 22.78 -17.92 22.42
C PHE A 363 23.05 -16.55 21.78
N ALA A 364 21.99 -15.84 21.39
CA ALA A 364 22.11 -14.49 20.81
C ALA A 364 22.75 -13.51 21.79
N SER A 365 22.42 -13.59 23.09
CA SER A 365 23.01 -12.72 24.11
C SER A 365 24.50 -13.02 24.37
N GLU A 366 24.94 -14.28 24.28
CA GLU A 366 26.36 -14.64 24.42
C GLU A 366 27.17 -14.20 23.19
N HIS A 367 26.56 -14.28 22.00
CA HIS A 367 27.16 -13.88 20.74
C HIS A 367 26.71 -12.48 20.30
N ASP A 368 26.58 -11.58 21.26
CA ASP A 368 26.35 -10.17 20.97
C ASP A 368 27.50 -9.61 20.10
N TYR A 369 27.18 -8.76 19.14
CA TYR A 369 28.11 -8.21 18.16
C TYR A 369 29.30 -7.50 18.84
N ALA A 370 29.13 -6.96 20.05
CA ALA A 370 30.18 -6.25 20.79
C ALA A 370 31.09 -7.20 21.58
N ASN A 371 30.69 -8.45 21.80
CA ASN A 371 31.38 -9.40 22.67
C ASN A 371 32.42 -10.27 21.95
N GLY A 372 32.52 -10.20 20.62
CA GLY A 372 33.49 -10.98 19.86
C GLY A 372 33.46 -10.72 18.35
N SER A 373 34.33 -11.42 17.64
CA SER A 373 34.57 -11.21 16.19
C SER A 373 34.39 -12.48 15.36
N SER A 374 33.79 -13.53 15.94
CA SER A 374 33.46 -14.73 15.16
C SER A 374 32.22 -14.47 14.29
N ALA A 375 32.01 -15.30 13.26
CA ALA A 375 30.83 -15.20 12.39
C ALA A 375 29.48 -15.36 13.12
N GLN A 376 29.49 -15.82 14.38
CA GLN A 376 28.29 -15.92 15.22
C GLN A 376 28.00 -14.62 15.99
N HIS A 377 28.99 -13.72 16.13
CA HIS A 377 28.85 -12.45 16.86
C HIS A 377 28.19 -11.39 15.99
N ILE A 378 26.91 -11.60 15.68
CA ILE A 378 26.10 -10.76 14.78
C ILE A 378 24.78 -10.30 15.41
N PHE A 379 24.61 -10.51 16.72
CA PHE A 379 23.35 -10.23 17.42
C PHE A 379 23.41 -8.91 18.19
N ASP A 380 22.31 -8.17 18.23
CA ASP A 380 22.09 -7.11 19.21
C ASP A 380 21.24 -7.68 20.35
N ARG A 381 21.82 -7.79 21.56
CA ARG A 381 21.16 -8.51 22.65
C ARG A 381 19.75 -7.98 22.95
N SER A 382 18.84 -8.90 23.20
CA SER A 382 17.51 -8.61 23.73
C SER A 382 16.96 -9.80 24.51
N GLY A 383 16.21 -9.53 25.57
CA GLY A 383 15.54 -10.56 26.37
C GLY A 383 14.23 -11.07 25.79
N ALA A 384 13.73 -10.49 24.69
CA ALA A 384 12.39 -10.77 24.16
C ALA A 384 12.36 -11.15 22.67
N MET A 385 13.40 -10.85 21.91
CA MET A 385 13.46 -11.02 20.45
C MET A 385 14.87 -11.32 19.99
N VAL A 386 15.00 -12.01 18.87
CA VAL A 386 16.29 -12.21 18.20
C VAL A 386 16.47 -11.08 17.19
N LYS A 387 17.54 -10.29 17.34
CA LYS A 387 17.90 -9.19 16.43
C LYS A 387 19.27 -9.45 15.84
N VAL A 388 19.39 -9.44 14.53
CA VAL A 388 20.68 -9.47 13.83
C VAL A 388 21.04 -8.06 13.43
N TRP A 389 22.16 -7.57 13.92
CA TRP A 389 22.62 -6.20 13.73
C TRP A 389 24.14 -6.10 13.81
N LEU A 390 24.70 -5.19 13.01
CA LEU A 390 26.13 -4.92 12.95
C LEU A 390 26.43 -3.42 12.94
N ASP A 391 27.52 -3.04 13.61
CA ASP A 391 28.05 -1.68 13.67
C ASP A 391 28.91 -1.31 12.45
N ALA A 392 29.48 -2.30 11.79
CA ALA A 392 30.32 -2.17 10.61
C ALA A 392 30.18 -3.40 9.70
N ASP A 393 30.53 -3.24 8.41
CA ASP A 393 30.54 -4.33 7.44
C ASP A 393 31.47 -5.47 7.88
N ARG A 394 30.90 -6.67 8.09
CA ARG A 394 31.66 -7.87 8.46
C ARG A 394 30.91 -9.15 8.14
N HIS A 395 31.67 -10.23 7.91
CA HIS A 395 31.13 -11.57 7.60
C HIS A 395 30.18 -11.60 6.38
N GLY A 396 30.37 -10.69 5.42
CA GLY A 396 29.50 -10.57 4.25
C GLY A 396 28.16 -9.88 4.51
N LEU A 397 28.00 -9.26 5.67
CA LEU A 397 26.84 -8.46 6.05
C LEU A 397 27.23 -6.97 6.16
N LYS A 398 26.34 -6.08 5.74
CA LYS A 398 26.48 -4.63 5.86
C LYS A 398 26.17 -4.13 7.27
N ALA A 399 26.68 -2.95 7.63
CA ALA A 399 26.27 -2.30 8.87
C ALA A 399 24.75 -2.01 8.87
N GLY A 400 24.07 -2.26 10.00
CA GLY A 400 22.64 -2.04 10.15
C GLY A 400 21.87 -3.27 10.65
N TYR A 401 20.54 -3.18 10.65
CA TYR A 401 19.66 -4.28 11.02
C TYR A 401 19.39 -5.18 9.81
N HIS A 402 19.52 -6.49 10.01
CA HIS A 402 19.22 -7.49 8.99
C HIS A 402 17.88 -8.16 9.23
N VAL A 403 17.57 -8.53 10.48
CA VAL A 403 16.29 -9.16 10.82
C VAL A 403 15.96 -8.95 12.29
N MET A 404 14.66 -8.89 12.57
CA MET A 404 14.09 -9.01 13.89
C MET A 404 13.08 -10.15 13.91
N LEU A 405 13.14 -11.00 14.93
CA LEU A 405 12.24 -12.14 15.10
C LEU A 405 11.56 -12.08 16.46
N TRP A 406 10.25 -12.22 16.42
CA TRP A 406 9.38 -12.24 17.59
C TRP A 406 8.78 -13.63 17.79
N ALA A 407 8.49 -13.98 19.03
CA ALA A 407 7.80 -15.21 19.36
C ALA A 407 6.52 -14.90 20.12
N TYR A 408 5.38 -15.36 19.60
CA TYR A 408 4.05 -15.16 20.19
C TYR A 408 3.52 -16.48 20.73
N PRO A 409 2.87 -16.52 21.91
CA PRO A 409 2.17 -17.71 22.35
C PRO A 409 1.03 -18.04 21.38
N GLU A 410 0.77 -19.33 21.13
CA GLU A 410 -0.47 -19.74 20.45
C GLU A 410 -1.69 -19.37 21.31
N GLU A 411 -2.72 -18.80 20.68
CA GLU A 411 -4.00 -18.53 21.34
C GLU A 411 -4.84 -19.82 21.41
N GLY A 412 -5.22 -20.25 22.62
CA GLY A 412 -6.06 -21.44 22.82
C GLY A 412 -5.92 -22.10 24.20
N LEU A 413 -6.69 -23.17 24.45
CA LEU A 413 -6.55 -24.05 25.63
C LEU A 413 -5.28 -24.91 25.48
N ALA A 414 -4.10 -24.30 25.59
CA ALA A 414 -2.85 -25.04 25.67
C ALA A 414 -2.76 -25.79 27.02
N ALA A 415 -2.37 -27.06 26.98
CA ALA A 415 -2.11 -27.84 28.18
C ALA A 415 -1.03 -27.15 29.04
N GLN A 416 -1.20 -27.20 30.37
CA GLN A 416 -0.47 -26.39 31.36
C GLN A 416 1.07 -26.59 31.43
N TRP A 417 1.71 -27.37 30.55
CA TRP A 417 3.09 -27.80 30.76
C TRP A 417 4.07 -27.62 29.60
N GLU A 418 3.65 -27.33 28.36
CA GLU A 418 4.55 -26.88 27.28
C GLU A 418 3.77 -26.00 26.29
N SER A 419 3.90 -24.67 26.39
CA SER A 419 3.32 -23.77 25.38
C SER A 419 4.28 -23.65 24.19
N SER A 420 3.83 -24.04 23.00
CA SER A 420 4.50 -23.68 21.75
C SER A 420 4.36 -22.18 21.49
N LEU A 421 5.35 -21.62 20.79
CA LEU A 421 5.39 -20.24 20.36
C LEU A 421 5.47 -20.20 18.83
N THR A 422 4.74 -19.27 18.23
CA THR A 422 4.84 -18.96 16.80
C THR A 422 5.95 -17.94 16.60
N LEU A 423 6.97 -18.33 15.84
CA LEU A 423 8.06 -17.48 15.40
C LEU A 423 7.58 -16.64 14.21
N VAL A 424 7.63 -15.31 14.36
CA VAL A 424 7.09 -14.34 13.42
C VAL A 424 8.21 -13.45 12.89
N TRP A 425 8.37 -13.44 11.56
CA TRP A 425 9.16 -12.44 10.84
C TRP A 425 8.30 -11.22 10.57
N ARG A 426 8.91 -10.02 10.64
CA ARG A 426 8.27 -8.77 10.23
C ARG A 426 9.19 -8.01 9.30
N PRO A 427 8.63 -7.30 8.31
CA PRO A 427 9.43 -6.36 7.54
C PRO A 427 9.98 -5.30 8.49
N LEU A 428 11.27 -5.03 8.39
CA LEU A 428 11.89 -3.90 9.07
C LEU A 428 11.23 -2.63 8.52
N GLN A 429 10.59 -1.86 9.41
CA GLN A 429 10.01 -0.58 9.03
C GLN A 429 11.10 0.48 9.09
N ASP A 430 11.23 1.26 8.02
CA ASP A 430 12.19 2.36 7.98
C ASP A 430 11.81 3.42 9.04
N LEU A 431 12.63 3.55 10.07
CA LEU A 431 12.65 4.74 10.94
C LEU A 431 13.29 5.95 10.22
N ASN A 432 13.68 5.81 8.94
CA ASN A 432 14.38 6.78 8.14
C ASN A 432 13.66 7.02 6.78
N PRO A 433 13.89 8.14 6.08
CA PRO A 433 13.20 8.43 4.81
C PRO A 433 13.71 7.63 3.59
N GLU A 434 14.82 6.90 3.73
CA GLU A 434 15.44 6.14 2.64
C GLU A 434 14.85 4.73 2.55
N ALA A 435 14.70 4.22 1.33
CA ALA A 435 14.11 2.91 1.10
C ALA A 435 15.06 1.78 1.56
N LEU A 436 14.55 0.88 2.40
CA LEU A 436 15.27 -0.31 2.83
C LEU A 436 15.63 -1.24 1.66
N GLU A 437 16.92 -1.59 1.55
CA GLU A 437 17.41 -2.58 0.60
C GLU A 437 17.31 -4.00 1.20
N PHE A 438 16.68 -4.92 0.46
CA PHE A 438 16.55 -6.32 0.85
C PHE A 438 17.57 -7.18 0.09
N GLY A 439 18.25 -8.06 0.81
CA GLY A 439 19.23 -8.98 0.24
C GLY A 439 19.99 -9.77 1.31
N PRO A 440 20.78 -10.79 0.91
CA PRO A 440 21.54 -11.63 1.84
C PRO A 440 22.51 -10.86 2.75
N ASP A 441 23.05 -9.74 2.25
CA ASP A 441 23.99 -8.86 2.92
C ASP A 441 23.35 -7.60 3.54
N HIS A 442 22.06 -7.36 3.29
CA HIS A 442 21.26 -6.23 3.80
C HIS A 442 20.06 -6.76 4.62
N ALA A 443 18.90 -6.11 4.57
CA ALA A 443 17.71 -6.59 5.26
C ALA A 443 17.24 -7.94 4.68
N TRP A 444 16.94 -8.88 5.55
CA TRP A 444 16.52 -10.22 5.15
C TRP A 444 15.01 -10.26 4.95
N ASP A 445 14.61 -10.76 3.78
CA ASP A 445 13.23 -11.10 3.47
C ASP A 445 12.74 -12.33 4.27
N ALA A 446 11.44 -12.63 4.23
CA ALA A 446 10.86 -13.73 5.00
C ALA A 446 11.45 -15.10 4.62
N GLU A 447 11.71 -15.31 3.33
CA GLU A 447 12.24 -16.56 2.79
C GLU A 447 13.70 -16.77 3.20
N TYR A 448 14.53 -15.75 3.04
CA TYR A 448 15.93 -15.78 3.47
C TYR A 448 16.01 -16.01 4.97
N THR A 449 15.17 -15.31 5.75
CA THR A 449 15.10 -15.49 7.20
C THR A 449 14.74 -16.91 7.56
N HIS A 450 13.72 -17.50 6.93
CA HIS A 450 13.33 -18.89 7.15
C HIS A 450 14.51 -19.83 6.87
N HIS A 451 15.15 -19.73 5.71
CA HIS A 451 16.31 -20.56 5.39
C HIS A 451 17.47 -20.38 6.38
N TRP A 452 17.76 -19.15 6.82
CA TRP A 452 18.81 -18.88 7.78
C TRP A 452 18.47 -19.44 9.18
N VAL A 453 17.23 -19.28 9.66
CA VAL A 453 16.80 -19.80 10.96
C VAL A 453 16.95 -21.33 11.00
N PHE A 454 16.45 -22.03 9.99
CA PHE A 454 16.44 -23.49 9.96
C PHE A 454 17.81 -24.09 9.60
N GLY A 455 18.55 -23.45 8.67
CA GLY A 455 19.82 -23.96 8.17
C GLY A 455 21.07 -23.47 8.92
N THR A 456 20.97 -22.36 9.64
CA THR A 456 22.13 -21.72 10.30
C THR A 456 21.92 -21.52 11.80
N LEU A 457 20.90 -20.76 12.21
CA LEU A 457 20.69 -20.43 13.63
C LEU A 457 20.40 -21.69 14.46
N LYS A 458 19.47 -22.54 14.00
CA LYS A 458 19.11 -23.77 14.70
C LYS A 458 20.34 -24.67 14.95
N PRO A 459 21.15 -25.03 13.92
CA PRO A 459 22.38 -25.79 14.15
C PRO A 459 23.37 -25.11 15.10
N TRP A 460 23.55 -23.79 15.00
CA TRP A 460 24.44 -23.05 15.92
C TRP A 460 24.00 -23.16 17.38
N VAL A 461 22.71 -22.99 17.63
CA VAL A 461 22.12 -23.07 18.97
C VAL A 461 22.23 -24.50 19.51
N GLU A 462 22.00 -25.51 18.69
CA GLU A 462 22.16 -26.92 19.08
C GLU A 462 23.60 -27.26 19.45
N ASP A 463 24.57 -26.85 18.62
CA ASP A 463 26.00 -27.05 18.89
C ASP A 463 26.45 -26.31 20.15
N TRP A 464 26.04 -25.05 20.32
CA TRP A 464 26.34 -24.25 21.49
C TRP A 464 25.74 -24.86 22.76
N ALA A 465 24.47 -25.28 22.71
CA ALA A 465 23.79 -25.92 23.82
C ALA A 465 24.50 -27.23 24.21
N ARG A 466 24.88 -28.07 23.25
CA ARG A 466 25.65 -29.30 23.49
C ARG A 466 26.97 -29.00 24.23
N ARG A 467 27.71 -27.98 23.79
CA ARG A 467 28.99 -27.57 24.42
C ARG A 467 28.79 -26.99 25.83
N LYS A 468 27.75 -26.20 26.05
CA LYS A 468 27.42 -25.60 27.36
C LYS A 468 27.05 -26.67 28.39
N HIS A 469 26.26 -27.65 28.00
CA HIS A 469 25.88 -28.79 28.86
C HIS A 469 27.05 -29.74 29.12
N ALA A 470 27.97 -29.92 28.17
CA ALA A 470 29.18 -30.73 28.37
C ALA A 470 30.19 -30.11 29.37
N LYS A 471 30.13 -28.78 29.58
CA LYS A 471 31.06 -28.02 30.44
C LYS A 471 30.61 -27.90 31.90
N ILE A 472 29.44 -28.40 32.31
CA ILE A 472 29.01 -28.38 33.71
C ILE A 472 29.88 -29.41 34.48
N PRO A 473 30.86 -29.00 35.32
CA PRO A 473 31.63 -29.95 36.09
C PRO A 473 30.68 -30.53 37.14
N GLY A 474 30.61 -31.86 37.21
CA GLY A 474 29.83 -32.53 38.24
C GLY A 474 30.21 -31.99 39.61
N ARG A 475 29.27 -31.33 40.30
CA ARG A 475 29.40 -31.09 41.74
C ARG A 475 29.67 -32.46 42.36
N SER A 476 30.84 -32.60 42.97
CA SER A 476 31.26 -33.75 43.76
C SER A 476 30.18 -34.09 44.79
N SER A 477 29.32 -35.05 44.47
CA SER A 477 28.38 -35.66 45.39
C SER A 477 28.59 -37.16 45.33
N TRP A 478 28.79 -37.76 46.49
CA TRP A 478 29.27 -39.12 46.73
C TRP A 478 28.21 -40.20 46.44
N PHE A 479 27.17 -39.85 45.69
CA PHE A 479 26.17 -40.77 45.16
C PHE A 479 26.17 -40.62 43.64
N LYS A 480 26.67 -41.63 42.92
CA LYS A 480 26.49 -41.73 41.47
C LYS A 480 25.16 -42.46 41.22
N PRO A 481 24.08 -41.78 40.77
CA PRO A 481 23.09 -42.50 39.99
C PRO A 481 23.78 -42.98 38.72
N GLU A 482 23.31 -44.07 38.12
CA GLU A 482 23.72 -44.48 36.77
C GLU A 482 23.69 -43.25 35.84
N PRO A 483 24.65 -43.11 34.90
CA PRO A 483 24.63 -42.03 33.95
C PRO A 483 23.35 -42.17 33.12
N ARG A 484 22.31 -41.39 33.46
CA ARG A 484 21.21 -41.14 32.54
C ARG A 484 21.89 -40.58 31.29
N VAL A 485 21.87 -41.34 30.21
CA VAL A 485 22.33 -40.89 28.89
C VAL A 485 21.53 -39.62 28.60
N SER A 486 22.13 -38.44 28.82
CA SER A 486 21.46 -37.19 28.52
C SER A 486 21.33 -37.18 27.01
N ARG A 487 20.09 -37.25 26.51
CA ARG A 487 19.87 -37.05 25.08
C ARG A 487 20.54 -35.73 24.69
N PRO A 488 21.32 -35.69 23.59
CA PRO A 488 21.88 -34.43 23.11
C PRO A 488 20.73 -33.44 22.92
N TYR A 489 20.95 -32.18 23.28
CA TYR A 489 19.97 -31.13 23.04
C TYR A 489 19.63 -31.10 21.54
N GLU A 490 18.34 -31.16 21.24
CA GLU A 490 17.76 -31.08 19.91
C GLU A 490 16.69 -29.98 19.96
N CYS A 491 16.79 -29.02 19.04
CA CYS A 491 15.89 -27.88 18.99
C CYS A 491 14.61 -28.28 18.25
N GLU A 492 13.48 -28.23 18.95
CA GLU A 492 12.18 -28.53 18.39
C GLU A 492 11.59 -27.28 17.73
N LEU A 493 12.00 -27.07 16.49
CA LEU A 493 11.53 -26.02 15.59
C LEU A 493 10.91 -26.67 14.34
N ILE A 494 9.64 -26.37 14.08
CA ILE A 494 8.85 -26.89 12.96
C ILE A 494 8.58 -25.75 11.96
N SER A 495 8.78 -25.98 10.68
CA SER A 495 8.50 -25.00 9.62
C SER A 495 6.99 -24.82 9.42
N LEU A 496 6.54 -23.56 9.36
CA LEU A 496 5.14 -23.21 9.01
C LEU A 496 4.98 -22.80 7.54
N ALA A 497 6.01 -22.97 6.70
CA ALA A 497 5.90 -22.72 5.27
C ALA A 497 4.87 -23.67 4.61
N HIS A 498 3.82 -23.12 3.99
CA HIS A 498 2.73 -23.89 3.39
C HIS A 498 3.08 -24.47 2.01
N LEU A 499 4.04 -23.88 1.31
CA LEU A 499 4.56 -24.38 0.03
C LEU A 499 5.96 -24.98 0.19
N PRO A 500 6.30 -26.06 -0.55
CA PRO A 500 7.62 -26.68 -0.49
C PRO A 500 8.73 -25.77 -1.02
N THR A 501 8.45 -25.00 -2.07
CA THR A 501 9.38 -24.04 -2.69
C THR A 501 8.72 -22.67 -2.87
N TYR A 502 9.55 -21.63 -2.99
CA TYR A 502 9.09 -20.28 -3.33
C TYR A 502 8.57 -20.17 -4.76
N THR A 503 9.29 -20.77 -5.72
CA THR A 503 8.90 -20.76 -7.12
C THR A 503 7.95 -21.91 -7.41
N VAL A 504 6.67 -21.57 -7.45
CA VAL A 504 5.60 -22.47 -7.87
C VAL A 504 5.82 -22.95 -9.32
N GLY A 505 5.77 -24.25 -9.56
CA GLY A 505 6.02 -24.87 -10.86
C GLY A 505 7.50 -25.10 -11.22
N SER A 506 8.45 -24.88 -10.29
CA SER A 506 9.88 -25.13 -10.49
C SER A 506 10.37 -26.45 -9.88
N SER A 507 9.44 -27.37 -9.57
CA SER A 507 9.80 -28.72 -9.13
C SER A 507 10.75 -29.36 -10.15
N GLN A 508 11.62 -30.26 -9.71
CA GLN A 508 12.56 -30.99 -10.59
C GLN A 508 12.48 -32.50 -10.39
N THR A 509 11.67 -32.95 -9.42
CA THR A 509 11.51 -34.35 -9.04
C THR A 509 10.03 -34.66 -8.93
N LEU A 510 9.64 -35.91 -9.22
CA LEU A 510 8.25 -36.34 -9.07
C LEU A 510 7.76 -36.18 -7.62
N GLU A 511 8.64 -36.39 -6.64
CA GLU A 511 8.31 -36.20 -5.22
C GLU A 511 7.92 -34.74 -4.91
N HIS A 512 8.71 -33.76 -5.37
CA HIS A 512 8.40 -32.35 -5.16
C HIS A 512 7.12 -31.94 -5.88
N LEU A 513 6.96 -32.39 -7.13
CA LEU A 513 5.75 -32.16 -7.92
C LEU A 513 4.51 -32.76 -7.24
N THR A 514 4.61 -33.97 -6.69
CA THR A 514 3.50 -34.62 -5.97
C THR A 514 3.13 -33.87 -4.70
N ARG A 515 4.12 -33.36 -3.94
CA ARG A 515 3.87 -32.51 -2.76
C ARG A 515 3.17 -31.21 -3.17
N GLU A 516 3.60 -30.58 -4.27
CA GLU A 516 3.01 -29.37 -4.81
C GLU A 516 1.55 -29.58 -5.26
N ILE A 517 1.27 -30.66 -5.99
CA ILE A 517 -0.10 -31.02 -6.41
C ILE A 517 -0.99 -31.34 -5.20
N THR A 518 -0.44 -32.01 -4.19
CA THR A 518 -1.15 -32.31 -2.94
C THR A 518 -1.53 -31.02 -2.19
N TYR A 519 -0.65 -30.03 -2.22
CA TYR A 519 -0.96 -28.70 -1.70
C TYR A 519 -2.10 -28.03 -2.48
N TYR A 520 -2.05 -28.02 -3.82
CA TYR A 520 -3.14 -27.47 -4.64
C TYR A 520 -4.48 -28.13 -4.35
N GLN A 521 -4.49 -29.46 -4.26
CA GLN A 521 -5.69 -30.21 -3.90
C GLN A 521 -6.26 -29.74 -2.55
N SER A 522 -5.41 -29.62 -1.53
CA SER A 522 -5.82 -29.16 -0.20
C SER A 522 -6.32 -27.70 -0.23
N HIS A 523 -5.65 -26.83 -0.99
CA HIS A 523 -6.01 -25.42 -1.15
C HIS A 523 -7.40 -25.23 -1.77
N PHE A 524 -7.73 -26.00 -2.82
CA PHE A 524 -9.05 -25.95 -3.45
C PHE A 524 -10.11 -26.75 -2.68
N HIS A 525 -9.71 -27.76 -1.90
CA HIS A 525 -10.60 -28.44 -0.97
C HIS A 525 -11.14 -27.51 0.12
N ALA A 526 -10.32 -26.58 0.63
CA ALA A 526 -10.80 -25.55 1.54
C ALA A 526 -11.74 -24.51 0.88
N ARG A 527 -11.89 -24.55 -0.45
CA ARG A 527 -12.55 -23.53 -1.28
C ARG A 527 -13.53 -24.11 -2.29
N LEU A 528 -14.20 -25.23 -1.99
CA LEU A 528 -15.07 -25.96 -2.94
C LEU A 528 -16.15 -25.08 -3.61
N GLY A 529 -16.61 -24.03 -2.92
CA GLY A 529 -17.60 -23.07 -3.42
C GLY A 529 -17.05 -21.97 -4.33
N SER A 530 -15.72 -21.78 -4.39
CA SER A 530 -15.10 -20.73 -5.20
C SER A 530 -15.23 -21.02 -6.69
N ARG A 531 -15.51 -19.96 -7.46
CA ARG A 531 -15.53 -20.02 -8.92
C ARG A 531 -14.12 -20.03 -9.48
N ILE A 532 -13.90 -20.88 -10.48
CA ILE A 532 -12.63 -21.01 -11.20
C ILE A 532 -12.88 -21.09 -12.71
N PRO A 533 -11.93 -20.65 -13.54
CA PRO A 533 -11.95 -20.91 -14.98
C PRO A 533 -12.07 -22.42 -15.28
N PRO A 534 -13.04 -22.86 -16.10
CA PRO A 534 -13.19 -24.27 -16.50
C PRO A 534 -11.92 -24.90 -17.09
N ALA A 535 -11.10 -24.08 -17.74
CA ALA A 535 -9.81 -24.49 -18.31
C ALA A 535 -8.85 -25.09 -17.27
N MET A 536 -8.90 -24.65 -16.00
CA MET A 536 -8.05 -25.19 -14.94
C MET A 536 -8.33 -26.68 -14.68
N THR A 537 -9.61 -27.04 -14.52
CA THR A 537 -10.00 -28.44 -14.33
C THR A 537 -9.70 -29.27 -15.59
N ALA A 538 -9.96 -28.70 -16.77
CA ALA A 538 -9.63 -29.35 -18.03
C ALA A 538 -8.12 -29.65 -18.17
N SER A 539 -7.24 -28.74 -17.73
CA SER A 539 -5.78 -28.98 -17.73
C SER A 539 -5.39 -30.18 -16.87
N VAL A 540 -5.95 -30.31 -15.67
CA VAL A 540 -5.67 -31.46 -14.78
C VAL A 540 -6.24 -32.75 -15.36
N LEU A 541 -7.46 -32.73 -15.92
CA LEU A 541 -8.04 -33.91 -16.56
C LEU A 541 -7.26 -34.36 -17.80
N LYS A 542 -6.65 -33.45 -18.56
CA LYS A 542 -5.73 -33.82 -19.65
C LYS A 542 -4.51 -34.58 -19.14
N LEU A 543 -3.99 -34.21 -17.96
CA LEU A 543 -2.90 -34.94 -17.30
C LEU A 543 -3.36 -36.32 -16.82
N VAL A 544 -4.53 -36.39 -16.19
CA VAL A 544 -5.14 -37.68 -15.80
C VAL A 544 -5.26 -38.60 -17.01
N ARG A 545 -5.91 -38.12 -18.10
CA ARG A 545 -6.07 -38.88 -19.35
C ARG A 545 -4.73 -39.36 -19.91
N ARG A 546 -3.71 -38.49 -19.94
CA ARG A 546 -2.39 -38.81 -20.50
C ARG A 546 -1.71 -39.98 -19.78
N HIS A 547 -1.99 -40.17 -18.50
CA HIS A 547 -1.33 -41.20 -17.68
C HIS A 547 -2.22 -42.39 -17.35
N LEU A 548 -3.45 -42.47 -17.86
CA LEU A 548 -4.35 -43.61 -17.61
C LEU A 548 -3.81 -44.96 -18.10
N ALA A 549 -2.93 -44.94 -19.11
CA ALA A 549 -2.30 -46.15 -19.64
C ALA A 549 -1.35 -46.81 -18.61
N ASP A 550 -0.86 -46.05 -17.64
CA ASP A 550 0.13 -46.50 -16.65
C ASP A 550 -0.54 -47.05 -15.36
N VAL A 551 -1.87 -47.14 -15.33
CA VAL A 551 -2.66 -47.30 -14.09
C VAL A 551 -3.38 -48.65 -14.05
N GLY A 552 -3.40 -49.31 -12.89
CA GLY A 552 -4.08 -50.59 -12.68
C GLY A 552 -5.61 -50.49 -12.71
N GLU A 553 -6.30 -51.64 -12.84
CA GLU A 553 -7.77 -51.70 -12.96
C GLU A 553 -8.49 -51.11 -11.74
N GLY A 554 -7.95 -51.29 -10.52
CA GLY A 554 -8.51 -50.73 -9.29
C GLY A 554 -8.54 -49.19 -9.30
N ASP A 555 -7.44 -48.59 -9.72
CA ASP A 555 -7.30 -47.13 -9.79
C ASP A 555 -8.11 -46.53 -10.95
N ARG A 556 -8.26 -47.25 -12.06
CA ARG A 556 -9.19 -46.86 -13.13
C ARG A 556 -10.63 -46.75 -12.60
N ARG A 557 -11.08 -47.71 -11.77
CA ARG A 557 -12.41 -47.63 -11.13
C ARG A 557 -12.52 -46.46 -10.15
N TYR A 558 -11.46 -46.18 -9.39
CA TYR A 558 -11.43 -45.02 -8.50
C TYR A 558 -11.56 -43.69 -9.27
N ILE A 559 -10.81 -43.53 -10.36
CA ILE A 559 -10.87 -42.35 -11.22
C ILE A 559 -12.25 -42.19 -11.84
N ALA A 560 -12.81 -43.28 -12.40
CA ALA A 560 -14.14 -43.28 -12.98
C ALA A 560 -15.22 -42.86 -11.96
N SER A 561 -15.14 -43.35 -10.73
CA SER A 561 -16.08 -43.03 -9.64
C SER A 561 -16.09 -41.54 -9.25
N ASN A 562 -14.93 -40.85 -9.28
CA ASN A 562 -14.85 -39.43 -8.92
C ASN A 562 -15.67 -38.52 -9.85
N PHE A 563 -15.84 -38.94 -11.12
CA PHE A 563 -16.56 -38.20 -12.15
C PHE A 563 -17.83 -38.90 -12.65
N GLN A 564 -18.26 -39.99 -12.00
CA GLN A 564 -19.43 -40.80 -12.39
C GLN A 564 -19.35 -41.32 -13.84
N LEU A 565 -18.16 -41.73 -14.26
CA LEU A 565 -17.85 -42.26 -15.59
C LEU A 565 -17.81 -43.80 -15.58
N MET A 566 -17.78 -44.41 -16.76
CA MET A 566 -17.60 -45.87 -16.91
C MET A 566 -16.10 -46.19 -16.99
N ALA A 567 -15.66 -47.25 -16.31
CA ALA A 567 -14.23 -47.60 -16.24
C ALA A 567 -13.70 -48.19 -17.56
N GLU A 568 -14.59 -48.78 -18.36
CA GLU A 568 -14.29 -49.48 -19.62
C GLU A 568 -13.94 -48.52 -20.77
N CYS A 569 -14.49 -47.30 -20.77
CA CYS A 569 -14.28 -46.26 -21.80
C CYS A 569 -13.78 -44.95 -21.18
N LEU A 570 -12.93 -45.04 -20.14
CA LEU A 570 -12.58 -43.91 -19.29
C LEU A 570 -11.86 -42.79 -20.06
N GLU A 571 -11.00 -43.14 -21.02
CA GLU A 571 -10.29 -42.20 -21.88
C GLU A 571 -11.25 -41.35 -22.70
N GLU A 572 -12.18 -41.98 -23.43
CA GLU A 572 -13.18 -41.30 -24.25
C GLU A 572 -14.16 -40.49 -23.39
N ASP A 573 -14.54 -41.03 -22.22
CA ASP A 573 -15.43 -40.38 -21.28
C ASP A 573 -14.84 -39.10 -20.70
N ILE A 574 -13.55 -39.10 -20.34
CA ILE A 574 -12.85 -37.89 -19.89
C ILE A 574 -12.75 -36.85 -21.01
N GLU A 575 -12.43 -37.26 -22.23
CA GLU A 575 -12.37 -36.34 -23.38
C GLU A 575 -13.73 -35.70 -23.66
N ARG A 576 -14.79 -36.50 -23.60
CA ARG A 576 -16.17 -36.04 -23.72
C ARG A 576 -16.51 -35.03 -22.63
N LEU A 577 -16.16 -35.35 -21.38
CA LEU A 577 -16.39 -34.47 -20.23
C LEU A 577 -15.69 -33.11 -20.40
N ILE A 578 -14.43 -33.11 -20.86
CA ILE A 578 -13.66 -31.88 -21.14
C ILE A 578 -14.36 -31.02 -22.21
N ARG A 579 -14.91 -31.64 -23.26
CA ARG A 579 -15.51 -30.94 -24.40
C ARG A 579 -16.93 -30.43 -24.11
N GLU A 580 -17.74 -31.20 -23.40
CA GLU A 580 -19.19 -31.04 -23.39
C GLU A 580 -19.73 -30.40 -22.09
N GLN A 581 -18.95 -30.32 -21.00
CA GLN A 581 -19.42 -29.80 -19.71
C GLN A 581 -18.53 -28.71 -19.08
N PRO A 582 -18.32 -27.55 -19.74
CA PRO A 582 -17.56 -26.45 -19.15
C PRO A 582 -18.21 -25.86 -17.89
N GLU A 583 -19.54 -25.90 -17.77
CA GLU A 583 -20.25 -25.42 -16.57
C GLU A 583 -19.99 -26.30 -15.35
N TYR A 584 -19.81 -27.61 -15.52
CA TYR A 584 -19.47 -28.53 -14.43
C TYR A 584 -18.12 -28.15 -13.78
N PHE A 585 -17.21 -27.55 -14.56
CA PHE A 585 -15.87 -27.18 -14.14
C PHE A 585 -15.73 -25.74 -13.64
N CYS A 586 -16.82 -24.98 -13.54
CA CYS A 586 -16.75 -23.60 -13.07
C CYS A 586 -16.55 -23.45 -11.54
N ARG A 587 -16.50 -24.56 -10.80
CA ARG A 587 -16.32 -24.60 -9.34
C ARG A 587 -15.11 -25.45 -8.94
N ALA A 588 -14.47 -25.06 -7.84
CA ALA A 588 -13.28 -25.73 -7.31
C ALA A 588 -13.47 -27.23 -6.97
N ASN A 589 -14.69 -27.70 -6.72
CA ASN A 589 -14.97 -29.12 -6.48
C ASN A 589 -14.54 -30.03 -7.64
N GLY A 590 -14.77 -29.63 -8.90
CA GLY A 590 -14.34 -30.42 -10.05
C GLY A 590 -12.81 -30.52 -10.14
N LEU A 591 -12.12 -29.41 -9.89
CA LEU A 591 -10.66 -29.32 -9.88
C LEU A 591 -10.04 -30.15 -8.76
N GLU A 592 -10.61 -30.07 -7.56
CA GLU A 592 -10.15 -30.82 -6.39
C GLU A 592 -10.22 -32.34 -6.62
N ARG A 593 -11.32 -32.83 -7.21
CA ARG A 593 -11.46 -34.25 -7.59
C ARG A 593 -10.45 -34.65 -8.67
N ALA A 594 -10.23 -33.77 -9.67
CA ALA A 594 -9.24 -34.03 -10.71
C ALA A 594 -7.84 -34.18 -10.12
N PHE A 595 -7.50 -33.38 -9.10
CA PHE A 595 -6.23 -33.52 -8.39
C PHE A 595 -6.13 -34.81 -7.59
N ARG A 596 -7.20 -35.29 -6.94
CA ARG A 596 -7.19 -36.61 -6.27
C ARG A 596 -6.82 -37.72 -7.24
N CYS A 597 -7.40 -37.70 -8.44
CA CYS A 597 -7.06 -38.64 -9.51
C CYS A 597 -5.59 -38.53 -9.92
N LEU A 598 -5.09 -37.32 -10.17
CA LEU A 598 -3.70 -37.11 -10.58
C LEU A 598 -2.70 -37.54 -9.49
N ILE A 599 -2.97 -37.24 -8.22
CA ILE A 599 -2.15 -37.67 -7.08
C ILE A 599 -2.11 -39.19 -6.99
N GLN A 600 -3.25 -39.85 -7.18
CA GLN A 600 -3.31 -41.31 -7.15
C GLN A 600 -2.40 -41.91 -8.23
N ILE A 601 -2.46 -41.39 -9.47
CA ILE A 601 -1.60 -41.82 -10.57
C ILE A 601 -0.11 -41.60 -10.24
N PHE A 602 0.26 -40.43 -9.73
CA PHE A 602 1.67 -40.11 -9.44
C PHE A 602 2.23 -40.85 -8.22
N ARG A 603 1.38 -41.41 -7.35
CA ARG A 603 1.84 -42.28 -6.26
C ARG A 603 2.26 -43.67 -6.76
N GLU A 604 1.57 -44.20 -7.77
CA GLU A 604 1.92 -45.49 -8.37
C GLU A 604 3.07 -45.35 -9.37
N LYS A 605 3.18 -44.17 -9.99
CA LYS A 605 4.23 -43.87 -10.96
C LYS A 605 5.59 -43.69 -10.26
N GLY A 606 6.61 -44.37 -10.79
CA GLY A 606 7.99 -44.31 -10.28
C GLY A 606 8.67 -42.97 -10.58
N GLU A 607 9.54 -42.92 -11.58
CA GLU A 607 10.15 -41.67 -12.03
C GLU A 607 9.48 -41.17 -13.32
N ILE A 608 9.49 -39.85 -13.54
CA ILE A 608 9.14 -39.24 -14.82
C ILE A 608 10.35 -38.52 -15.39
N ASP A 609 10.50 -38.53 -16.71
CA ASP A 609 11.59 -37.80 -17.36
C ASP A 609 11.35 -36.28 -17.33
N LEU A 610 12.40 -35.52 -17.68
CA LEU A 610 12.36 -34.05 -17.63
C LEU A 610 11.33 -33.46 -18.60
N ALA A 611 11.11 -34.07 -19.77
CA ALA A 611 10.16 -33.56 -20.76
C ALA A 611 8.72 -33.72 -20.27
N GLU A 612 8.42 -34.85 -19.62
CA GLU A 612 7.13 -35.08 -18.99
C GLU A 612 6.92 -34.14 -17.80
N HIS A 613 7.98 -33.91 -17.00
CA HIS A 613 7.94 -32.94 -15.93
C HIS A 613 7.59 -31.53 -16.43
N ASP A 614 8.26 -31.06 -17.48
CA ASP A 614 8.00 -29.75 -18.09
C ASP A 614 6.58 -29.65 -18.66
N TYR A 615 6.07 -30.73 -19.24
CA TYR A 615 4.69 -30.80 -19.73
C TYR A 615 3.68 -30.67 -18.58
N VAL A 616 3.88 -31.41 -17.48
CA VAL A 616 3.01 -31.31 -16.30
C VAL A 616 3.05 -29.91 -15.71
N ALA A 617 4.25 -29.34 -15.51
CA ALA A 617 4.41 -27.99 -15.01
C ALA A 617 3.72 -26.93 -15.91
N HIS A 618 3.80 -27.10 -17.23
CA HIS A 618 3.09 -26.24 -18.18
C HIS A 618 1.57 -26.33 -18.02
N GLN A 619 1.01 -27.53 -17.92
CA GLN A 619 -0.44 -27.73 -17.75
C GLN A 619 -0.93 -27.18 -16.39
N LEU A 620 -0.11 -27.23 -15.35
CA LEU A 620 -0.45 -26.74 -14.01
C LEU A 620 -0.27 -25.22 -13.85
N ARG A 621 0.40 -24.53 -14.78
CA ARG A 621 0.68 -23.09 -14.69
C ARG A 621 -0.55 -22.22 -14.38
N PRO A 622 -1.72 -22.38 -15.03
CA PRO A 622 -2.90 -21.57 -14.69
C PRO A 622 -3.39 -21.78 -13.25
N ILE A 623 -3.20 -23.00 -12.72
CA ILE A 623 -3.55 -23.31 -11.33
C ILE A 623 -2.53 -22.71 -10.37
N ALA A 624 -1.24 -22.84 -10.68
CA ALA A 624 -0.16 -22.20 -9.93
C ALA A 624 -0.39 -20.69 -9.79
N GLU A 625 -0.71 -19.98 -10.88
CA GLU A 625 -1.01 -18.55 -10.84
C GLU A 625 -2.23 -18.23 -9.99
N ARG A 626 -3.30 -19.05 -10.06
CA ARG A 626 -4.47 -18.84 -9.21
C ARG A 626 -4.18 -19.05 -7.72
N VAL A 627 -3.37 -20.06 -7.39
CA VAL A 627 -2.95 -20.31 -6.00
C VAL A 627 -2.07 -19.17 -5.49
N LYS A 628 -1.14 -18.66 -6.30
CA LYS A 628 -0.34 -17.48 -5.95
C LYS A 628 -1.23 -16.28 -5.64
N GLU A 629 -2.22 -16.03 -6.50
CA GLU A 629 -3.18 -14.95 -6.30
C GLU A 629 -3.97 -15.11 -4.99
N ASP A 630 -4.53 -16.29 -4.73
CA ASP A 630 -5.29 -16.56 -3.51
C ASP A 630 -4.42 -16.37 -2.24
N LEU A 631 -3.13 -16.74 -2.29
CA LEU A 631 -2.17 -16.56 -1.20
C LEU A 631 -1.78 -15.09 -1.00
N LEU A 632 -1.64 -14.33 -2.09
CA LEU A 632 -1.43 -12.88 -1.97
C LEU A 632 -2.66 -12.22 -1.33
N CYS A 633 -3.86 -12.62 -1.73
CA CYS A 633 -5.10 -12.03 -1.24
C CYS A 633 -5.33 -12.36 0.23
N SER A 634 -5.03 -13.58 0.68
CA SER A 634 -5.25 -13.99 2.07
C SER A 634 -4.50 -13.13 3.08
N VAL A 635 -3.34 -12.58 2.69
CA VAL A 635 -2.56 -11.64 3.51
C VAL A 635 -3.33 -10.36 3.76
N PHE A 636 -4.08 -9.85 2.79
CA PHE A 636 -4.83 -8.59 2.94
C PHE A 636 -6.29 -8.79 3.36
N ALA A 637 -6.75 -10.04 3.43
CA ALA A 637 -8.13 -10.40 3.69
C ALA A 637 -8.46 -10.63 5.20
N THR A 638 -7.79 -9.92 6.11
CA THR A 638 -7.81 -10.17 7.59
C THR A 638 -9.18 -10.59 8.14
N ARG A 639 -9.26 -11.80 8.70
CA ARG A 639 -10.49 -12.34 9.34
C ARG A 639 -10.93 -11.54 10.57
#